data_AF-A0A9D6V7L9-F1
#
_entry.id   AF-A0A9D6V7L9-F1
#
_cell.length_a   1.000
_cell.length_b   1.000
_cell.length_c   1.000
_cell.angle_alpha   90.00
_cell.angle_beta   90.00
_cell.angle_gamma   90.00
#
_symmetry.space_group_name_H-M   'P 1'
#
loop_
_entity.id
_entity.type
_entity.pdbx_description
1 polymer ?
#
loop_
_entity_poly.entity_id
_entity_poly.type
_entity_poly.pdbx_seq_one_letter_code
_entity_poly.pdbx_strand_id
1 'polypeptide(L)'
;MISSIKTKILILVILPLLASVYFIALEIGNKREMIFNTEKVKELVNFSIKSNSLIHEIQTERGMTNGFIGSNGKEFKNELIAQRIAVDAKKKELENFLINFQPEKFGVKFNDKFNTTILKLNKIEKHREKVSSLAISGEESLGFYTELINLILDNTSYVSKVNSNQEITLFIEDYVNFLKGKEYTGLERAMGTKAFSQNKFEKNDYNKFLSVITSQDIYFNNFKKFATEEQIKFFDGKMLDQSFVLTKNLRNILLEKSSEGNFRINPKNWFDAMTIRMDLLKNVENKIVDDLIIAADGINKKVRKDLLLFLSIEAIVLIIVLISSILIILSIIRPIKKLQKGIEIISSGNLDFQVDIKNKDEMGLLADSFNKMTIDLKKSKLKLKEFTRRPQDLENLQISDYLPNSAKIMDIGAQYNYNDAIEVAPGIFWVGFYDKDAIFSCNPYLIVDGEEAVLIDGGSLGHFPFVARKVFSIIEPSKIKNLILHHMDPDLCASLPLFQNIINQPDFKVISHRRASVLIAYYSQEKVNFYYPEENNNIFRFSSGRILRFIPAHYLHTPGTINTYDEKTKTLFSSDIFGAFTPKWELYADKTYFEKMRKFHENYMPSKEIMAQYLERIKKLDIKMICSQHGSIIKENFVALAIKALENFEYGKYME
;
A
#
# COMPACT_ATOMS: atom_id res chain seq x y z
N MET A 1 -21.35 0.66 -23.64
CA MET A 1 -21.73 -0.48 -24.51
C MET A 1 -20.49 -1.28 -24.86
N ILE A 2 -20.16 -2.33 -24.08
CA ILE A 2 -19.12 -3.31 -24.44
C ILE A 2 -19.86 -4.63 -24.65
N SER A 3 -20.29 -4.91 -25.88
CA SER A 3 -21.30 -5.93 -26.18
C SER A 3 -20.77 -7.36 -26.29
N SER A 4 -19.45 -7.58 -26.49
CA SER A 4 -18.89 -8.93 -26.67
C SER A 4 -18.11 -9.43 -25.45
N ILE A 5 -18.30 -10.70 -25.08
CA ILE A 5 -17.54 -11.40 -24.02
C ILE A 5 -16.03 -11.31 -24.28
N LYS A 6 -15.62 -11.40 -25.55
CA LYS A 6 -14.22 -11.21 -25.97
C LYS A 6 -13.69 -9.86 -25.53
N THR A 7 -14.46 -8.79 -25.73
CA THR A 7 -14.05 -7.42 -25.36
C THR A 7 -13.98 -7.26 -23.84
N LYS A 8 -14.91 -7.86 -23.08
CA LYS A 8 -14.89 -7.83 -21.61
C LYS A 8 -13.64 -8.53 -21.04
N ILE A 9 -13.30 -9.71 -21.58
CA ILE A 9 -12.08 -10.44 -21.19
C ILE A 9 -10.82 -9.68 -21.63
N LEU A 10 -10.81 -9.08 -22.82
CA LEU A 10 -9.68 -8.28 -23.28
C LEU A 10 -9.42 -7.09 -22.34
N ILE A 11 -10.48 -6.44 -21.86
CA ILE A 11 -10.37 -5.32 -20.90
C ILE A 11 -9.82 -5.80 -19.56
N LEU A 12 -10.27 -6.95 -19.05
CA LEU A 12 -9.75 -7.55 -17.81
C LEU A 12 -8.25 -7.85 -17.87
N VAL A 13 -7.70 -8.07 -19.06
CA VAL A 13 -6.26 -8.32 -19.27
C VAL A 13 -5.50 -7.02 -19.56
N ILE A 14 -6.04 -6.16 -20.43
CA ILE A 14 -5.38 -4.91 -20.83
C ILE A 14 -5.24 -3.95 -19.66
N LEU A 15 -6.21 -3.88 -18.75
CA LEU A 15 -6.22 -2.90 -17.67
C LEU A 15 -5.09 -3.16 -16.65
N PRO A 16 -4.88 -4.41 -16.16
CA PRO A 16 -3.69 -4.75 -15.38
C PRO A 16 -2.38 -4.54 -16.14
N LEU A 17 -2.33 -4.88 -17.44
CA LEU A 17 -1.12 -4.66 -18.24
C LEU A 17 -0.76 -3.17 -18.36
N LEU A 18 -1.74 -2.30 -18.58
CA LEU A 18 -1.53 -0.86 -18.60
C LEU A 18 -1.07 -0.33 -17.23
N ALA A 19 -1.64 -0.85 -16.14
CA ALA A 19 -1.20 -0.51 -14.79
C ALA A 19 0.25 -0.94 -14.56
N SER A 20 0.65 -2.17 -14.94
CA SER A 20 2.03 -2.64 -14.86
C SER A 20 2.99 -1.77 -15.67
N VAL A 21 2.65 -1.44 -16.93
CA VAL A 21 3.47 -0.54 -17.76
C VAL A 21 3.62 0.84 -17.10
N TYR A 22 2.55 1.36 -16.51
CA TYR A 22 2.60 2.62 -15.76
C TYR A 22 3.51 2.53 -14.53
N PHE A 23 3.39 1.49 -13.71
CA PHE A 23 4.27 1.29 -12.54
C PHE A 23 5.73 1.08 -12.94
N ILE A 24 6.00 0.36 -14.03
CA ILE A 24 7.35 0.22 -14.60
C ILE A 24 7.90 1.59 -14.99
N ALA A 25 7.11 2.41 -15.69
CA ALA A 25 7.54 3.74 -16.09
C ALA A 25 7.83 4.66 -14.89
N LEU A 26 6.97 4.61 -13.85
CA LEU A 26 7.19 5.32 -12.60
C LEU A 26 8.49 4.88 -11.91
N GLU A 27 8.70 3.58 -11.77
CA GLU A 27 9.87 3.05 -11.09
C GLU A 27 11.17 3.35 -11.85
N ILE A 28 11.15 3.25 -13.18
CA ILE A 28 12.27 3.69 -14.01
C ILE A 28 12.54 5.19 -13.80
N GLY A 29 11.50 6.02 -13.74
CA GLY A 29 11.61 7.45 -13.45
C GLY A 29 12.30 7.70 -12.11
N ASN A 30 11.83 7.06 -11.05
CA ASN A 30 12.39 7.16 -9.70
C ASN A 30 13.86 6.72 -9.66
N LYS A 31 14.20 5.58 -10.26
CA LYS A 31 15.59 5.06 -10.27
C LYS A 31 16.51 5.94 -11.11
N ARG A 32 16.03 6.50 -12.22
CA ARG A 32 16.79 7.47 -13.03
C ARG A 32 17.07 8.75 -12.25
N GLU A 33 16.10 9.25 -11.50
CA GLU A 33 16.29 10.42 -10.64
C GLU A 33 17.35 10.15 -9.55
N MET A 34 17.31 8.97 -8.91
CA MET A 34 18.33 8.58 -7.92
C MET A 34 19.74 8.51 -8.53
N ILE A 35 19.89 7.91 -9.72
CA ILE A 35 21.18 7.87 -10.43
C ILE A 35 21.64 9.28 -10.77
N PHE A 36 20.75 10.11 -11.32
CA PHE A 36 21.05 11.49 -11.67
C PHE A 36 21.52 12.32 -10.47
N ASN A 37 20.85 12.19 -9.32
CA ASN A 37 21.24 12.87 -8.09
C ASN A 37 22.59 12.38 -7.56
N THR A 38 22.89 11.07 -7.68
CA THR A 38 24.18 10.51 -7.27
C THR A 38 25.31 10.97 -8.19
N GLU A 39 25.07 11.08 -9.50
CA GLU A 39 26.05 11.67 -10.44
C GLU A 39 26.30 13.16 -10.16
N LYS A 40 25.27 13.93 -9.80
CA LYS A 40 25.43 15.31 -9.32
C LYS A 40 26.34 15.40 -8.09
N VAL A 41 26.16 14.48 -7.14
CA VAL A 41 27.05 14.40 -5.96
C VAL A 41 28.48 14.16 -6.40
N LYS A 42 28.73 13.20 -7.31
CA LYS A 42 30.09 12.92 -7.81
C LYS A 42 30.72 14.13 -8.51
N GLU A 43 29.95 14.86 -9.32
CA GLU A 43 30.42 16.09 -9.98
C GLU A 43 30.83 17.15 -8.93
N LEU A 44 30.02 17.35 -7.90
CA LEU A 44 30.32 18.28 -6.80
C LEU A 44 31.50 17.82 -5.92
N VAL A 45 31.63 16.51 -5.67
CA VAL A 45 32.77 15.95 -4.94
C VAL A 45 34.05 16.18 -5.73
N ASN A 46 34.04 15.95 -7.05
CA ASN A 46 35.19 16.25 -7.91
C ASN A 46 35.54 17.75 -7.92
N PHE A 47 34.53 18.63 -7.99
CA PHE A 47 34.73 20.07 -7.81
C PHE A 47 35.41 20.37 -6.45
N SER A 48 34.94 19.73 -5.37
CA SER A 48 35.49 19.88 -4.03
C SER A 48 36.94 19.38 -3.94
N ILE A 49 37.32 18.29 -4.61
CA ILE A 49 38.70 17.77 -4.66
C ILE A 49 39.65 18.81 -5.27
N LYS A 50 39.28 19.34 -6.43
CA LYS A 50 40.08 20.34 -7.14
C LYS A 50 40.18 21.63 -6.34
N SER A 51 39.04 22.06 -5.78
CA SER A 51 38.95 23.24 -4.93
C SER A 51 39.77 23.11 -3.64
N ASN A 52 39.74 21.97 -2.96
CA ASN A 52 40.47 21.75 -1.72
C ASN A 52 41.97 21.54 -1.93
N SER A 53 42.36 21.00 -3.09
CA SER A 53 43.77 20.97 -3.50
C SER A 53 44.31 22.39 -3.69
N LEU A 54 43.51 23.29 -4.28
CA LEU A 54 43.84 24.72 -4.35
C LEU A 54 43.85 25.39 -2.97
N ILE A 55 42.86 25.12 -2.11
CA ILE A 55 42.82 25.63 -0.72
C ILE A 55 44.09 25.26 0.03
N HIS A 56 44.57 24.03 -0.09
CA HIS A 56 45.79 23.59 0.61
C HIS A 56 47.00 24.45 0.24
N GLU A 57 47.20 24.75 -1.04
CA GLU A 57 48.28 25.63 -1.48
C GLU A 57 48.05 27.08 -1.04
N ILE A 58 46.81 27.58 -1.10
CA ILE A 58 46.45 28.93 -0.64
C ILE A 58 46.68 29.08 0.87
N GLN A 59 46.37 28.05 1.67
CA GLN A 59 46.64 28.03 3.11
C GLN A 59 48.13 28.16 3.41
N THR A 60 48.99 27.59 2.57
CA THR A 60 50.44 27.68 2.68
C THR A 60 50.93 29.05 2.23
N GLU A 61 50.42 29.58 1.11
CA GLU A 61 50.70 30.95 0.66
C GLU A 61 50.29 31.99 1.72
N ARG A 62 49.13 31.81 2.36
CA ARG A 62 48.64 32.66 3.46
C ARG A 62 49.59 32.68 4.65
N GLY A 63 50.12 31.51 5.04
CA GLY A 63 51.07 31.39 6.14
C GLY A 63 52.41 32.08 5.83
N MET A 64 52.97 31.81 4.66
CA MET A 64 54.21 32.45 4.20
C MET A 64 54.06 33.96 4.02
N THR A 65 52.91 34.41 3.52
CA THR A 65 52.58 35.84 3.37
C THR A 65 52.55 36.54 4.73
N ASN A 66 51.98 35.92 5.76
CA ASN A 66 51.98 36.50 7.11
C ASN A 66 53.38 36.57 7.70
N GLY A 67 54.22 35.54 7.50
CA GLY A 67 55.64 35.59 7.89
C GLY A 67 56.44 36.66 7.14
N PHE A 68 56.22 36.80 5.83
CA PHE A 68 56.83 37.82 5.00
C PHE A 68 56.46 39.24 5.45
N ILE A 69 55.17 39.53 5.65
CA ILE A 69 54.73 40.85 6.14
C ILE A 69 55.20 41.08 7.59
N GLY A 70 55.05 40.09 8.48
CA GLY A 70 55.42 40.19 9.89
C GLY A 70 56.92 40.42 10.12
N SER A 71 57.75 39.96 9.19
CA SER A 71 59.21 40.20 9.19
C SER A 71 59.64 41.44 8.39
N ASN A 72 58.70 42.25 7.90
CA ASN A 72 58.95 43.39 7.00
C ASN A 72 59.75 42.98 5.74
N GLY A 73 59.41 41.83 5.16
CA GLY A 73 59.97 41.29 3.93
C GLY A 73 61.30 40.54 4.07
N LYS A 74 61.76 40.28 5.31
CA LYS A 74 63.05 39.64 5.58
C LYS A 74 63.01 38.11 5.52
N GLU A 75 61.91 37.50 5.95
CA GLU A 75 61.72 36.04 5.96
C GLU A 75 60.74 35.61 4.85
N PHE A 76 60.80 34.35 4.41
CA PHE A 76 59.88 33.70 3.45
C PHE A 76 59.85 34.26 2.02
N LYS A 77 60.75 35.17 1.62
CA LYS A 77 60.71 35.82 0.30
C LYS A 77 60.81 34.82 -0.87
N ASN A 78 61.75 33.88 -0.82
CA ASN A 78 61.98 32.94 -1.92
C ASN A 78 60.94 31.82 -1.91
N GLU A 79 60.59 31.34 -0.73
CA GLU A 79 59.57 30.33 -0.49
C GLU A 79 58.21 30.81 -0.97
N LEU A 80 57.87 32.08 -0.74
CA LEU A 80 56.60 32.67 -1.19
C LEU A 80 56.52 32.73 -2.73
N ILE A 81 57.62 32.99 -3.43
CA ILE A 81 57.64 32.97 -4.90
C ILE A 81 57.35 31.55 -5.40
N ALA A 82 58.02 30.53 -4.84
CA ALA A 82 57.78 29.14 -5.20
C ALA A 82 56.33 28.71 -4.88
N GLN A 83 55.80 29.15 -3.74
CA GLN A 83 54.44 28.81 -3.31
C GLN A 83 53.37 29.45 -4.21
N ARG A 84 53.58 30.68 -4.69
CA ARG A 84 52.65 31.32 -5.65
C ARG A 84 52.54 30.53 -6.94
N ILE A 85 53.66 30.00 -7.45
CA ILE A 85 53.70 29.13 -8.63
C ILE A 85 52.88 27.84 -8.38
N ALA A 86 53.00 27.24 -7.18
CA ALA A 86 52.20 26.08 -6.80
C ALA A 86 50.69 26.38 -6.74
N VAL A 87 50.32 27.53 -6.17
CA VAL A 87 48.92 28.00 -6.17
C VAL A 87 48.41 28.23 -7.59
N ASP A 88 49.20 28.84 -8.47
CA ASP A 88 48.80 29.11 -9.86
C ASP A 88 48.63 27.82 -10.66
N ALA A 89 49.48 26.82 -10.43
CA ALA A 89 49.33 25.49 -11.01
C ALA A 89 48.01 24.84 -10.58
N LYS A 90 47.66 24.87 -9.28
CA LYS A 90 46.39 24.34 -8.78
C LYS A 90 45.17 25.15 -9.20
N LYS A 91 45.33 26.47 -9.35
CA LYS A 91 44.29 27.34 -9.89
C LYS A 91 43.98 26.96 -11.33
N LYS A 92 45.01 26.74 -12.16
CA LYS A 92 44.85 26.28 -13.55
C LYS A 92 44.20 24.90 -13.64
N GLU A 93 44.55 23.96 -12.74
CA GLU A 93 43.87 22.66 -12.66
C GLU A 93 42.37 22.81 -12.36
N LEU A 94 41.99 23.71 -11.45
CA LEU A 94 40.59 24.02 -11.17
C LEU A 94 39.92 24.69 -12.38
N GLU A 95 40.52 25.72 -12.97
CA GLU A 95 39.98 26.40 -14.17
C GLU A 95 39.71 25.43 -15.32
N ASN A 96 40.61 24.47 -15.57
CA ASN A 96 40.41 23.44 -16.59
C ASN A 96 39.19 22.55 -16.29
N PHE A 97 38.98 22.18 -15.02
CA PHE A 97 37.77 21.45 -14.61
C PHE A 97 36.50 22.30 -14.82
N LEU A 98 36.59 23.60 -14.54
CA LEU A 98 35.47 24.52 -14.64
C LEU A 98 34.98 24.77 -16.07
N ILE A 99 35.77 24.47 -17.10
CA ILE A 99 35.35 24.60 -18.52
C ILE A 99 34.06 23.82 -18.81
N ASN A 100 33.90 22.64 -18.20
CA ASN A 100 32.75 21.77 -18.41
C ASN A 100 31.81 21.70 -17.19
N PHE A 101 32.13 22.41 -16.11
CA PHE A 101 31.32 22.43 -14.90
C PHE A 101 30.16 23.40 -15.06
N GLN A 102 28.94 22.93 -14.78
CA GLN A 102 27.71 23.71 -14.97
C GLN A 102 27.07 24.05 -13.62
N PRO A 103 27.47 25.15 -12.95
CA PRO A 103 27.02 25.49 -11.59
C PRO A 103 25.50 25.68 -11.48
N GLU A 104 24.83 26.10 -12.55
CA GLU A 104 23.38 26.29 -12.61
C GLU A 104 22.58 24.99 -12.35
N LYS A 105 23.15 23.81 -12.59
CA LYS A 105 22.52 22.50 -12.32
C LYS A 105 22.23 22.23 -10.84
N PHE A 106 22.91 22.97 -9.96
CA PHE A 106 22.85 22.82 -8.50
C PHE A 106 22.00 23.92 -7.83
N GLY A 107 21.30 24.73 -8.64
CA GLY A 107 20.35 25.73 -8.18
C GLY A 107 20.95 27.13 -8.02
N VAL A 108 20.06 28.13 -8.04
CA VAL A 108 20.42 29.56 -8.06
C VAL A 108 21.38 29.94 -6.92
N LYS A 109 21.08 29.49 -5.69
CA LYS A 109 21.92 29.81 -4.53
C LYS A 109 23.34 29.25 -4.63
N PHE A 110 23.53 28.06 -5.21
CA PHE A 110 24.87 27.51 -5.42
C PHE A 110 25.60 28.31 -6.49
N ASN A 111 24.93 28.60 -7.61
CA ASN A 111 25.48 29.39 -8.69
C ASN A 111 25.96 30.78 -8.24
N ASP A 112 25.16 31.48 -7.43
CA ASP A 112 25.52 32.81 -6.91
C ASP A 112 26.77 32.76 -6.01
N LYS A 113 26.83 31.76 -5.10
CA LYS A 113 28.00 31.54 -4.26
C LYS A 113 29.23 31.17 -5.08
N PHE A 114 29.08 30.25 -6.02
CA PHE A 114 30.13 29.84 -6.95
C PHE A 114 30.71 31.06 -7.68
N ASN A 115 29.86 31.90 -8.28
CA ASN A 115 30.29 33.12 -8.97
C ASN A 115 31.02 34.10 -8.05
N THR A 116 30.53 34.26 -6.82
CA THR A 116 31.20 35.09 -5.80
C THR A 116 32.60 34.57 -5.48
N THR A 117 32.74 33.24 -5.34
CA THR A 117 34.03 32.57 -5.10
C THR A 117 35.00 32.81 -6.25
N ILE A 118 34.57 32.61 -7.51
CA ILE A 118 35.41 32.84 -8.69
C ILE A 118 35.85 34.31 -8.80
N LEU A 119 34.93 35.25 -8.56
CA LEU A 119 35.24 36.68 -8.55
C LEU A 119 36.30 37.05 -7.49
N LYS A 120 36.25 36.44 -6.30
CA LYS A 120 37.26 36.64 -5.26
C LYS A 120 38.60 36.00 -5.65
N LEU A 121 38.57 34.77 -6.17
CA LEU A 121 39.75 34.03 -6.61
C LEU A 121 40.52 34.80 -7.71
N ASN A 122 39.81 35.47 -8.61
CA ASN A 122 40.42 36.30 -9.66
C ASN A 122 41.12 37.56 -9.13
N LYS A 123 40.90 37.95 -7.87
CA LYS A 123 41.58 39.09 -7.23
C LYS A 123 42.91 38.71 -6.56
N ILE A 124 43.30 37.43 -6.57
CA ILE A 124 44.50 36.95 -5.86
C ILE A 124 45.78 37.63 -6.35
N GLU A 125 45.89 37.91 -7.66
CA GLU A 125 47.10 38.53 -8.21
C GLU A 125 47.25 39.99 -7.75
N LYS A 126 46.18 40.77 -7.84
CA LYS A 126 46.13 42.14 -7.31
C LYS A 126 46.41 42.19 -5.80
N HIS A 127 46.00 41.16 -5.07
CA HIS A 127 46.33 41.01 -3.65
C HIS A 127 47.83 40.77 -3.45
N ARG A 128 48.43 39.86 -4.23
CA ARG A 128 49.85 39.55 -4.19
C ARG A 128 50.75 40.75 -4.51
N GLU A 129 50.33 41.64 -5.41
CA GLU A 129 51.04 42.90 -5.71
C GLU A 129 51.14 43.81 -4.46
N LYS A 130 50.03 43.96 -3.71
CA LYS A 130 50.02 44.70 -2.45
C LYS A 130 50.91 44.05 -1.40
N VAL A 131 50.88 42.72 -1.31
CA VAL A 131 51.75 41.96 -0.40
C VAL A 131 53.23 42.18 -0.74
N SER A 132 53.59 42.07 -2.02
CA SER A 132 54.98 42.21 -2.48
C SER A 132 55.54 43.62 -2.29
N SER A 133 54.68 44.65 -2.36
CA SER A 133 55.03 46.04 -2.08
C SER A 133 54.94 46.41 -0.59
N LEU A 134 54.53 45.47 0.29
CA LEU A 134 54.23 45.71 1.70
C LEU A 134 53.19 46.84 1.93
N ALA A 135 52.33 47.08 0.93
CA ALA A 135 51.29 48.12 0.96
C ALA A 135 50.00 47.69 1.68
N ILE A 136 50.03 46.54 2.37
CA ILE A 136 48.89 45.93 3.05
C ILE A 136 49.32 45.38 4.40
N SER A 137 48.45 45.48 5.41
CA SER A 137 48.73 44.95 6.73
C SER A 137 48.62 43.41 6.75
N GLY A 138 49.28 42.78 7.72
CA GLY A 138 49.17 41.33 7.93
C GLY A 138 47.73 40.90 8.23
N GLU A 139 46.97 41.70 8.99
CA GLU A 139 45.57 41.41 9.31
C GLU A 139 44.66 41.51 8.07
N GLU A 140 44.82 42.54 7.23
CA GLU A 140 44.05 42.68 5.99
C GLU A 140 44.36 41.52 5.01
N SER A 141 45.63 41.12 4.91
CA SER A 141 46.04 39.99 4.08
C SER A 141 45.54 38.63 4.60
N LEU A 142 45.66 38.40 5.90
CA LEU A 142 45.09 37.21 6.54
C LEU A 142 43.58 37.13 6.30
N GLY A 143 42.87 38.25 6.42
CA GLY A 143 41.44 38.37 6.14
C GLY A 143 41.09 37.99 4.70
N PHE A 144 41.82 38.53 3.71
CA PHE A 144 41.58 38.23 2.29
C PHE A 144 41.63 36.73 1.97
N TYR A 145 42.72 36.06 2.36
CA TYR A 145 42.88 34.63 2.08
C TYR A 145 41.88 33.78 2.87
N THR A 146 41.58 34.16 4.11
CA THR A 146 40.62 33.43 4.97
C THR A 146 39.20 33.52 4.41
N GLU A 147 38.78 34.71 3.94
CA GLU A 147 37.50 34.89 3.26
C GLU A 147 37.43 34.06 1.97
N LEU A 148 38.48 34.06 1.15
CA LEU A 148 38.55 33.24 -0.06
C LEU A 148 38.43 31.74 0.25
N ILE A 149 39.16 31.23 1.24
CA ILE A 149 39.09 29.83 1.65
C ILE A 149 37.68 29.49 2.15
N ASN A 150 37.09 30.33 3.01
CA ASN A 150 35.73 30.11 3.51
C ASN A 150 34.69 30.09 2.39
N LEU A 151 34.79 30.98 1.39
CA LEU A 151 33.92 30.98 0.21
C LEU A 151 34.03 29.67 -0.59
N ILE A 152 35.23 29.08 -0.67
CA ILE A 152 35.42 27.80 -1.35
C ILE A 152 34.83 26.65 -0.49
N LEU A 153 35.10 26.61 0.81
CA LEU A 153 34.58 25.59 1.74
C LEU A 153 33.05 25.62 1.87
N ASP A 154 32.45 26.81 1.80
CA ASP A 154 31.00 26.99 1.80
C ASP A 154 30.32 26.33 0.59
N ASN A 155 30.99 26.30 -0.56
CA ASN A 155 30.49 25.60 -1.74
C ASN A 155 30.55 24.08 -1.53
N THR A 156 31.55 23.55 -0.84
CA THR A 156 31.61 22.13 -0.44
C THR A 156 30.49 21.76 0.54
N SER A 157 30.06 22.68 1.40
CA SER A 157 28.94 22.43 2.31
C SER A 157 27.60 22.31 1.58
N TYR A 158 27.47 22.84 0.35
CA TYR A 158 26.25 22.73 -0.46
C TYR A 158 26.01 21.33 -1.02
N VAL A 159 27.03 20.47 -1.08
CA VAL A 159 26.88 19.08 -1.56
C VAL A 159 25.85 18.33 -0.70
N SER A 160 25.81 18.60 0.60
CA SER A 160 24.84 18.01 1.54
C SER A 160 23.39 18.34 1.18
N LYS A 161 23.14 19.50 0.55
CA LYS A 161 21.79 20.00 0.24
C LYS A 161 21.22 19.48 -1.08
N VAL A 162 22.08 18.98 -1.96
CA VAL A 162 21.69 18.46 -3.28
C VAL A 162 21.33 16.98 -3.21
N ASN A 163 21.73 16.30 -2.13
CA ASN A 163 21.61 14.87 -1.98
C ASN A 163 20.43 14.47 -1.07
N SER A 164 19.66 13.47 -1.48
CA SER A 164 18.55 12.91 -0.68
C SER A 164 18.92 11.60 0.03
N ASN A 165 20.14 11.08 -0.16
CA ASN A 165 20.58 9.82 0.42
C ASN A 165 21.23 10.03 1.81
N GLN A 166 20.71 9.38 2.85
CA GLN A 166 21.19 9.54 4.22
C GLN A 166 22.67 9.14 4.39
N GLU A 167 23.11 8.05 3.76
CA GLU A 167 24.49 7.54 3.85
C GLU A 167 25.49 8.56 3.28
N ILE A 168 25.23 9.05 2.05
CA ILE A 168 26.06 10.10 1.43
C ILE A 168 26.05 11.39 2.27
N THR A 169 24.92 11.72 2.89
CA THR A 169 24.82 12.94 3.72
C THR A 169 25.76 12.84 4.93
N LEU A 170 25.84 11.67 5.59
CA LEU A 170 26.76 11.46 6.71
C LEU A 170 28.23 11.58 6.28
N PHE A 171 28.61 11.01 5.14
CA PHE A 171 29.95 11.19 4.58
C PHE A 171 30.25 12.65 4.22
N ILE A 172 29.27 13.42 3.75
CA ILE A 172 29.49 14.85 3.50
C ILE A 172 29.66 15.62 4.81
N GLU A 173 28.90 15.28 5.86
CA GLU A 173 29.04 15.92 7.18
C GLU A 173 30.41 15.63 7.80
N ASP A 174 30.90 14.38 7.74
CA ASP A 174 32.26 14.07 8.19
C ASP A 174 33.30 14.90 7.43
N TYR A 175 33.14 15.03 6.11
CA TYR A 175 34.08 15.69 5.24
C TYR A 175 34.10 17.20 5.47
N VAL A 176 32.93 17.83 5.58
CA VAL A 176 32.81 19.27 5.88
C VAL A 176 33.40 19.59 7.25
N ASN A 177 33.11 18.79 8.28
CA ASN A 177 33.70 18.99 9.60
C ASN A 177 35.22 18.83 9.56
N PHE A 178 35.73 17.82 8.85
CA PHE A 178 37.16 17.60 8.69
C PHE A 178 37.86 18.79 7.99
N LEU A 179 37.30 19.27 6.88
CA LEU A 179 37.83 20.42 6.15
C LEU A 179 37.87 21.69 7.00
N LYS A 180 36.82 21.93 7.81
CA LYS A 180 36.81 23.05 8.76
C LYS A 180 37.91 22.90 9.82
N GLY A 181 38.05 21.72 10.42
CA GLY A 181 39.16 21.45 11.37
C GLY A 181 40.54 21.69 10.76
N LYS A 182 40.74 21.25 9.50
CA LYS A 182 41.96 21.51 8.72
C LYS A 182 42.17 23.00 8.47
N GLU A 183 41.13 23.76 8.13
CA GLU A 183 41.24 25.21 7.94
C GLU A 183 41.64 25.93 9.23
N TYR A 184 41.05 25.59 10.38
CA TYR A 184 41.48 26.15 11.65
C TYR A 184 42.92 25.74 12.02
N THR A 185 43.39 24.56 11.61
CA THR A 185 44.81 24.18 11.73
C THR A 185 45.70 25.08 10.85
N GLY A 186 45.25 25.41 9.64
CA GLY A 186 45.91 26.36 8.76
C GLY A 186 45.94 27.80 9.31
N LEU A 187 44.89 28.24 10.01
CA LEU A 187 44.84 29.53 10.70
C LEU A 187 45.81 29.54 11.88
N GLU A 188 45.86 28.47 12.67
CA GLU A 188 46.83 28.32 13.76
C GLU A 188 48.26 28.46 13.25
N ARG A 189 48.59 27.78 12.13
CA ARG A 189 49.89 27.91 11.49
C ARG A 189 50.21 29.37 11.19
N ALA A 190 49.31 30.07 10.49
CA ALA A 190 49.54 31.46 10.08
C ALA A 190 49.69 32.42 11.27
N MET A 191 48.81 32.32 12.28
CA MET A 191 48.85 33.17 13.47
C MET A 191 50.08 32.88 14.34
N GLY A 192 50.46 31.61 14.50
CA GLY A 192 51.68 31.23 15.21
C GLY A 192 52.94 31.69 14.49
N THR A 193 53.00 31.59 13.16
CA THR A 193 54.12 32.11 12.36
C THR A 193 54.26 33.62 12.54
N LYS A 194 53.15 34.37 12.50
CA LYS A 194 53.15 35.81 12.80
C LYS A 194 53.72 36.10 14.19
N ALA A 195 53.21 35.41 15.23
CA ALA A 195 53.63 35.63 16.60
C ALA A 195 55.14 35.33 16.82
N PHE A 196 55.64 34.22 16.25
CA PHE A 196 57.07 33.91 16.31
C PHE A 196 57.93 34.92 15.54
N SER A 197 57.54 35.32 14.33
CA SER A 197 58.31 36.31 13.53
C SER A 197 58.34 37.69 14.19
N GLN A 198 57.26 38.09 14.87
CA GLN A 198 57.20 39.35 15.64
C GLN A 198 57.78 39.22 17.06
N ASN A 199 58.06 37.99 17.50
CA ASN A 199 58.53 37.64 18.84
C ASN A 199 57.61 38.12 19.99
N LYS A 200 56.32 38.30 19.70
CA LYS A 200 55.25 38.68 20.64
C LYS A 200 53.87 38.40 20.01
N PHE A 201 52.81 38.37 20.83
CA PHE A 201 51.44 38.52 20.33
C PHE A 201 51.06 40.00 20.23
N GLU A 202 50.35 40.39 19.17
CA GLU A 202 49.70 41.70 19.11
C GLU A 202 48.40 41.72 19.93
N LYS A 203 47.90 42.92 20.22
CA LYS A 203 46.68 43.11 21.04
C LYS A 203 45.51 42.36 20.40
N ASN A 204 44.85 41.50 21.19
CA ASN A 204 43.76 40.60 20.80
C ASN A 204 44.13 39.34 19.98
N ASP A 205 45.37 39.16 19.54
CA ASP A 205 45.76 37.97 18.77
C ASP A 205 45.75 36.69 19.61
N TYR A 206 46.07 36.79 20.91
CA TYR A 206 46.04 35.65 21.83
C TYR A 206 44.64 35.03 21.94
N ASN A 207 43.60 35.85 22.16
CA ASN A 207 42.22 35.36 22.28
C ASN A 207 41.72 34.73 20.97
N LYS A 208 42.07 35.34 19.82
CA LYS A 208 41.78 34.76 18.51
C LYS A 208 42.50 33.41 18.33
N PHE A 209 43.77 33.32 18.74
CA PHE A 209 44.56 32.09 18.66
C PHE A 209 43.98 30.95 19.52
N LEU A 210 43.57 31.24 20.75
CA LEU A 210 42.85 30.29 21.59
C LEU A 210 41.55 29.81 20.94
N SER A 211 40.74 30.75 20.42
CA SER A 211 39.50 30.41 19.73
C SER A 211 39.72 29.50 18.51
N VAL A 212 40.81 29.73 17.76
CA VAL A 212 41.21 28.88 16.65
C VAL A 212 41.54 27.47 17.11
N ILE A 213 42.33 27.31 18.18
CA ILE A 213 42.68 25.99 18.74
C ILE A 213 41.41 25.25 19.19
N THR A 214 40.54 25.90 19.96
CA THR A 214 39.29 25.29 20.44
C THR A 214 38.38 24.91 19.28
N SER A 215 38.32 25.73 18.22
CA SER A 215 37.52 25.43 17.03
C SER A 215 38.02 24.18 16.31
N GLN A 216 39.34 23.96 16.22
CA GLN A 216 39.89 22.72 15.67
C GLN A 216 39.35 21.50 16.41
N ASP A 217 39.44 21.50 17.74
CA ASP A 217 39.02 20.38 18.56
C ASP A 217 37.52 20.10 18.38
N ILE A 218 36.69 21.13 18.31
CA ILE A 218 35.25 20.99 18.06
C ILE A 218 35.00 20.30 16.70
N TYR A 219 35.65 20.77 15.63
CA TYR A 219 35.41 20.24 14.29
C TYR A 219 35.98 18.83 14.12
N PHE A 220 37.15 18.51 14.66
CA PHE A 220 37.69 17.15 14.62
C PHE A 220 36.86 16.18 15.49
N ASN A 221 36.34 16.63 16.64
CA ASN A 221 35.42 15.82 17.43
C ASN A 221 34.09 15.59 16.71
N ASN A 222 33.57 16.57 15.98
CA ASN A 222 32.38 16.38 15.15
C ASN A 222 32.64 15.45 13.97
N PHE A 223 33.79 15.57 13.30
CA PHE A 223 34.24 14.62 12.29
C PHE A 223 34.18 13.18 12.83
N LYS A 224 34.75 12.92 14.01
CA LYS A 224 34.72 11.58 14.64
C LYS A 224 33.33 11.04 14.96
N LYS A 225 32.29 11.89 15.04
CA LYS A 225 30.90 11.43 15.27
C LYS A 225 30.24 10.88 14.01
N PHE A 226 30.68 11.33 12.83
CA PHE A 226 30.08 10.96 11.55
C PHE A 226 30.97 10.03 10.73
N ALA A 227 32.29 10.09 10.95
CA ALA A 227 33.27 9.26 10.27
C ALA A 227 33.11 7.77 10.58
N THR A 228 33.47 6.94 9.62
CA THR A 228 33.54 5.49 9.78
C THR A 228 34.68 5.09 10.72
N GLU A 229 34.59 3.90 11.34
CA GLU A 229 35.67 3.38 12.20
C GLU A 229 37.03 3.30 11.50
N GLU A 230 37.02 2.99 10.19
CA GLU A 230 38.24 2.91 9.40
C GLU A 230 38.88 4.29 9.20
N GLN A 231 38.07 5.31 8.90
CA GLN A 231 38.54 6.69 8.79
C GLN A 231 39.06 7.23 10.12
N ILE A 232 38.40 6.91 11.24
CA ILE A 232 38.86 7.29 12.59
C ILE A 232 40.20 6.64 12.90
N LYS A 233 40.35 5.34 12.65
CA LYS A 233 41.63 4.62 12.84
C LYS A 233 42.74 5.22 11.97
N PHE A 234 42.44 5.54 10.71
CA PHE A 234 43.40 6.18 9.82
C PHE A 234 43.81 7.57 10.32
N PHE A 235 42.84 8.39 10.74
CA PHE A 235 43.08 9.71 11.34
C PHE A 235 43.95 9.61 12.60
N ASP A 236 43.55 8.79 13.57
CA ASP A 236 44.27 8.64 14.84
C ASP A 236 45.70 8.11 14.62
N GLY A 237 45.89 7.21 13.66
CA GLY A 237 47.21 6.76 13.23
C GLY A 237 48.09 7.88 12.70
N LYS A 238 47.54 8.85 11.94
CA LYS A 238 48.29 10.03 11.48
C LYS A 238 48.60 11.02 12.60
N MET A 239 47.76 11.11 13.63
CA MET A 239 47.98 11.99 14.79
C MET A 239 49.17 11.55 15.68
N LEU A 240 49.65 10.31 15.54
CA LEU A 240 50.81 9.79 16.28
C LEU A 240 52.17 10.29 15.74
N ASP A 241 52.18 10.95 14.59
CA ASP A 241 53.41 11.47 14.00
C ASP A 241 54.09 12.52 14.89
N GLN A 242 55.43 12.54 14.90
CA GLN A 242 56.22 13.42 15.77
C GLN A 242 55.93 14.91 15.54
N SER A 243 55.48 15.31 14.36
CA SER A 243 55.05 16.68 14.07
C SER A 243 53.90 17.15 14.97
N PHE A 244 52.99 16.26 15.39
CA PHE A 244 51.91 16.62 16.32
C PHE A 244 52.42 16.89 17.74
N VAL A 245 53.42 16.13 18.18
CA VAL A 245 54.09 16.38 19.47
C VAL A 245 54.87 17.69 19.43
N LEU A 246 55.63 17.93 18.35
CA LEU A 246 56.39 19.15 18.18
C LEU A 246 55.51 20.40 18.12
N THR A 247 54.42 20.36 17.34
CA THR A 247 53.46 21.47 17.25
C THR A 247 52.79 21.75 18.59
N LYS A 248 52.44 20.71 19.37
CA LYS A 248 51.90 20.88 20.74
C LYS A 248 52.90 21.57 21.67
N ASN A 249 54.17 21.19 21.64
CA ASN A 249 55.20 21.82 22.47
C ASN A 249 55.40 23.30 22.11
N LEU A 250 55.48 23.60 20.81
CA LEU A 250 55.62 24.98 20.33
C LEU A 250 54.36 25.83 20.63
N ARG A 251 53.17 25.22 20.54
CA ARG A 251 51.90 25.84 20.94
C ARG A 251 51.93 26.20 22.42
N ASN A 252 52.39 25.32 23.31
CA ASN A 252 52.49 25.62 24.73
C ASN A 252 53.40 26.82 25.02
N ILE A 253 54.54 26.94 24.31
CA ILE A 253 55.43 28.11 24.43
C ILE A 253 54.69 29.41 24.07
N LEU A 254 53.91 29.41 22.99
CA LEU A 254 53.09 30.57 22.61
C LEU A 254 52.08 30.93 23.71
N LEU A 255 51.41 29.93 24.29
CA LEU A 255 50.39 30.15 25.30
C LEU A 255 50.97 30.66 26.63
N GLU A 256 52.04 30.03 27.12
CA GLU A 256 52.68 30.35 28.40
C GLU A 256 53.36 31.71 28.38
N LYS A 257 54.04 32.07 27.28
CA LYS A 257 54.77 33.34 27.14
C LYS A 257 53.96 34.44 26.46
N SER A 258 52.64 34.29 26.40
CA SER A 258 51.77 35.18 25.63
C SER A 258 51.85 36.66 26.03
N SER A 259 52.04 36.96 27.33
CA SER A 259 52.20 38.32 27.88
C SER A 259 53.62 38.86 27.81
N GLU A 260 54.63 38.00 27.77
CA GLU A 260 56.05 38.37 27.84
C GLU A 260 56.68 38.50 26.44
N GLY A 261 56.19 37.73 25.47
CA GLY A 261 56.84 37.54 24.19
C GLY A 261 58.20 36.85 24.35
N ASN A 262 59.18 37.28 23.57
CA ASN A 262 60.55 36.74 23.59
C ASN A 262 60.61 35.20 23.56
N PHE A 263 59.91 34.63 22.58
CA PHE A 263 59.77 33.19 22.42
C PHE A 263 61.11 32.49 22.16
N ARG A 264 62.09 33.18 21.54
CA ARG A 264 63.41 32.64 21.15
C ARG A 264 63.32 31.39 20.27
N ILE A 265 62.28 31.30 19.46
CA ILE A 265 62.05 30.21 18.51
C ILE A 265 62.16 30.76 17.10
N ASN A 266 62.84 30.04 16.21
CA ASN A 266 62.85 30.36 14.79
C ASN A 266 61.43 30.13 14.21
N PRO A 267 60.80 31.14 13.59
CA PRO A 267 59.46 31.03 13.02
C PRO A 267 59.32 29.89 11.99
N LYS A 268 60.42 29.56 11.30
CA LYS A 268 60.48 28.46 10.34
C LYS A 268 60.26 27.10 11.00
N ASN A 269 60.76 26.87 12.22
CA ASN A 269 60.58 25.59 12.92
C ASN A 269 59.09 25.30 13.20
N TRP A 270 58.35 26.33 13.61
CA TRP A 270 56.90 26.26 13.77
C TRP A 270 56.20 26.03 12.43
N PHE A 271 56.57 26.82 11.42
CA PHE A 271 55.97 26.73 10.09
C PHE A 271 56.15 25.34 9.47
N ASP A 272 57.36 24.79 9.51
CA ASP A 272 57.69 23.47 8.97
C ASP A 272 56.93 22.37 9.72
N ALA A 273 56.90 22.40 11.06
CA ALA A 273 56.19 21.42 11.87
C ALA A 273 54.68 21.43 11.60
N MET A 274 54.08 22.62 11.51
CA MET A 274 52.67 22.77 11.15
C MET A 274 52.39 22.39 9.70
N THR A 275 53.35 22.55 8.78
CA THR A 275 53.20 22.13 7.38
C THR A 275 53.17 20.61 7.27
N ILE A 276 54.07 19.88 7.94
CA ILE A 276 54.01 18.41 8.01
C ILE A 276 52.66 17.94 8.56
N ARG A 277 52.18 18.57 9.65
CA ARG A 277 50.86 18.29 10.20
C ARG A 277 49.72 18.53 9.19
N MET A 278 49.78 19.63 8.43
CA MET A 278 48.80 19.93 7.38
C MET A 278 48.82 18.92 6.23
N ASP A 279 50.01 18.41 5.86
CA ASP A 279 50.18 17.39 4.81
C ASP A 279 49.61 16.04 5.27
N LEU A 280 49.83 15.67 6.54
CA LEU A 280 49.21 14.48 7.13
C LEU A 280 47.68 14.61 7.18
N LEU A 281 47.15 15.79 7.52
CA LEU A 281 45.71 16.05 7.44
C LEU A 281 45.20 16.01 5.99
N LYS A 282 45.98 16.43 4.99
CA LYS A 282 45.64 16.28 3.57
C LYS A 282 45.56 14.80 3.17
N ASN A 283 46.39 13.94 3.73
CA ASN A 283 46.27 12.49 3.49
C ASN A 283 44.97 11.91 4.04
N VAL A 284 44.54 12.36 5.23
CA VAL A 284 43.24 11.96 5.80
C VAL A 284 42.08 12.50 4.96
N GLU A 285 42.17 13.74 4.50
CA GLU A 285 41.19 14.33 3.58
C GLU A 285 41.02 13.47 2.32
N ASN A 286 42.12 13.04 1.70
CA ASN A 286 42.07 12.20 0.50
C ASN A 286 41.39 10.86 0.78
N LYS A 287 41.68 10.20 1.92
CA LYS A 287 41.00 8.96 2.32
C LYS A 287 39.49 9.15 2.47
N ILE A 288 39.07 10.22 3.15
CA ILE A 288 37.64 10.54 3.35
C ILE A 288 36.93 10.70 2.00
N VAL A 289 37.56 11.41 1.07
CA VAL A 289 37.01 11.62 -0.26
C VAL A 289 36.95 10.34 -1.07
N ASP A 290 37.99 9.51 -1.04
CA ASP A 290 38.02 8.23 -1.76
C ASP A 290 36.88 7.32 -1.26
N ASP A 291 36.67 7.26 0.05
CA ASP A 291 35.57 6.52 0.67
C ASP A 291 34.20 7.06 0.24
N LEU A 292 34.02 8.38 0.18
CA LEU A 292 32.79 9.03 -0.29
C LEU A 292 32.51 8.69 -1.78
N ILE A 293 33.53 8.67 -2.64
CA ILE A 293 33.38 8.27 -4.05
C ILE A 293 32.98 6.80 -4.14
N ILE A 294 33.65 5.93 -3.37
CA ILE A 294 33.35 4.49 -3.32
C ILE A 294 31.91 4.25 -2.84
N ALA A 295 31.46 4.97 -1.82
CA ALA A 295 30.08 4.89 -1.31
C ALA A 295 29.06 5.34 -2.37
N ALA A 296 29.30 6.47 -3.04
CA ALA A 296 28.43 6.96 -4.12
C ALA A 296 28.35 5.95 -5.29
N ASP A 297 29.47 5.36 -5.69
CA ASP A 297 29.50 4.32 -6.73
C ASP A 297 28.80 3.02 -6.28
N GLY A 298 28.94 2.66 -5.01
CA GLY A 298 28.23 1.55 -4.39
C GLY A 298 26.70 1.72 -4.46
N ILE A 299 26.21 2.92 -4.14
CA ILE A 299 24.78 3.27 -4.24
C ILE A 299 24.30 3.16 -5.69
N ASN A 300 25.03 3.74 -6.65
CA ASN A 300 24.69 3.64 -8.06
C ASN A 300 24.63 2.17 -8.56
N LYS A 301 25.59 1.33 -8.15
CA LYS A 301 25.58 -0.11 -8.47
C LYS A 301 24.38 -0.81 -7.84
N LYS A 302 24.05 -0.51 -6.58
CA LYS A 302 22.87 -1.06 -5.88
C LYS A 302 21.58 -0.66 -6.59
N VAL A 303 21.40 0.63 -6.90
CA VAL A 303 20.21 1.14 -7.62
C VAL A 303 20.04 0.46 -8.98
N ARG A 304 21.14 0.24 -9.74
CA ARG A 304 21.08 -0.49 -11.01
C ARG A 304 20.71 -1.95 -10.83
N LYS A 305 21.26 -2.63 -9.81
CA LYS A 305 20.92 -4.03 -9.50
C LYS A 305 19.45 -4.16 -9.09
N ASP A 306 18.96 -3.27 -8.24
CA ASP A 306 17.56 -3.23 -7.80
C ASP A 306 16.61 -3.00 -8.99
N LEU A 307 16.97 -2.09 -9.90
CA LEU A 307 16.21 -1.87 -11.14
C LEU A 307 16.19 -3.12 -12.03
N LEU A 308 17.32 -3.79 -12.23
CA LEU A 308 17.38 -5.01 -13.03
C LEU A 308 16.56 -6.15 -12.42
N LEU A 309 16.61 -6.31 -11.09
CA LEU A 309 15.80 -7.29 -10.37
C LEU A 309 14.31 -6.98 -10.52
N PHE A 310 13.92 -5.72 -10.32
CA PHE A 310 12.54 -5.26 -10.50
C PHE A 310 12.03 -5.54 -11.93
N LEU A 311 12.79 -5.15 -12.95
CA LEU A 311 12.42 -5.40 -14.35
C LEU A 311 12.33 -6.90 -14.68
N SER A 312 13.17 -7.73 -14.07
CA SER A 312 13.13 -9.18 -14.24
C SER A 312 11.85 -9.78 -13.65
N ILE A 313 11.46 -9.35 -12.44
CA ILE A 313 10.22 -9.78 -11.78
C ILE A 313 9.00 -9.34 -12.61
N GLU A 314 8.97 -8.09 -13.06
CA GLU A 314 7.90 -7.57 -13.92
C GLU A 314 7.80 -8.32 -15.25
N ALA A 315 8.92 -8.66 -15.88
CA ALA A 315 8.93 -9.47 -17.09
C ALA A 315 8.29 -10.86 -16.84
N ILE A 316 8.60 -11.50 -15.71
CA ILE A 316 8.00 -12.79 -15.32
C ILE A 316 6.49 -12.63 -15.09
N VAL A 317 6.06 -11.59 -14.38
CA VAL A 317 4.64 -11.31 -14.13
C VAL A 317 3.89 -11.09 -15.45
N LEU A 318 4.45 -10.31 -16.38
CA LEU A 318 3.87 -10.09 -17.71
C LEU A 318 3.73 -11.39 -18.51
N ILE A 319 4.71 -12.28 -18.44
CA ILE A 319 4.65 -13.61 -19.07
C ILE A 319 3.52 -14.44 -18.44
N ILE A 320 3.40 -14.46 -17.11
CA ILE A 320 2.33 -15.18 -16.41
C ILE A 320 0.95 -14.64 -16.80
N VAL A 321 0.78 -13.32 -16.86
CA VAL A 321 -0.47 -12.67 -17.29
C VAL A 321 -0.80 -13.03 -18.74
N LEU A 322 0.19 -13.06 -19.63
CA LEU A 322 -0.01 -13.45 -21.03
C LEU A 322 -0.46 -14.92 -21.13
N ILE A 323 0.22 -15.82 -20.41
CA ILE A 323 -0.11 -17.25 -20.39
C ILE A 323 -1.51 -17.47 -19.82
N SER A 324 -1.84 -16.88 -18.67
CA SER A 324 -3.17 -17.03 -18.05
C SER A 324 -4.28 -16.48 -18.95
N SER A 325 -4.03 -15.37 -19.65
CA SER A 325 -4.95 -14.79 -20.64
C SER A 325 -5.21 -15.76 -21.78
N ILE A 326 -4.16 -16.40 -22.31
CA ILE A 326 -4.30 -17.44 -23.35
C ILE A 326 -5.12 -18.61 -22.80
N LEU A 327 -4.82 -19.10 -21.60
CA LEU A 327 -5.56 -20.21 -20.97
C LEU A 327 -7.05 -19.89 -20.82
N ILE A 328 -7.42 -18.68 -20.37
CA ILE A 328 -8.81 -18.22 -20.25
C ILE A 328 -9.51 -18.17 -21.62
N ILE A 329 -8.83 -17.67 -22.65
CA ILE A 329 -9.36 -17.65 -24.02
C ILE A 329 -9.63 -19.07 -24.51
N LEU A 330 -8.76 -20.02 -24.18
CA LEU A 330 -8.90 -21.43 -24.55
C LEU A 330 -10.02 -22.13 -23.78
N SER A 331 -10.14 -21.89 -22.48
CA SER A 331 -11.09 -22.60 -21.60
C SER A 331 -12.51 -22.03 -21.64
N ILE A 332 -12.70 -20.73 -21.89
CA ILE A 332 -14.03 -20.09 -21.80
C ILE A 332 -14.53 -19.66 -23.18
N ILE A 333 -13.75 -18.86 -23.92
CA ILE A 333 -14.24 -18.23 -25.16
C ILE A 333 -14.48 -19.27 -26.26
N ARG A 334 -13.59 -20.26 -26.39
CA ARG A 334 -13.74 -21.30 -27.43
C ARG A 334 -14.99 -22.17 -27.20
N PRO A 335 -15.26 -22.74 -26.01
CA PRO A 335 -16.49 -23.49 -25.75
C PRO A 335 -17.78 -22.67 -25.96
N ILE A 336 -17.82 -21.41 -25.50
CA ILE A 336 -19.00 -20.54 -25.70
C ILE A 336 -19.31 -20.36 -27.20
N LYS A 337 -18.29 -20.14 -28.04
CA LYS A 337 -18.50 -20.04 -29.50
C LYS A 337 -19.00 -21.34 -30.12
N LYS A 338 -18.56 -22.49 -29.63
CA LYS A 338 -19.07 -23.80 -30.08
C LYS A 338 -20.54 -23.99 -29.69
N LEU A 339 -20.89 -23.67 -28.45
CA LEU A 339 -22.27 -23.69 -27.95
C LEU A 339 -23.18 -22.77 -28.76
N GLN A 340 -22.75 -21.54 -29.02
CA GLN A 340 -23.52 -20.59 -29.84
C GLN A 340 -23.82 -21.16 -31.24
N LYS A 341 -22.82 -21.69 -31.94
CA LYS A 341 -23.03 -22.34 -33.24
C LYS A 341 -23.97 -23.54 -33.14
N GLY A 342 -23.87 -24.33 -32.08
CA GLY A 342 -24.76 -25.46 -31.84
C GLY A 342 -26.22 -25.04 -31.66
N ILE A 343 -26.45 -23.98 -30.89
CA ILE A 343 -27.79 -23.38 -30.71
C ILE A 343 -28.36 -22.92 -32.06
N GLU A 344 -27.57 -22.22 -32.88
CA GLU A 344 -28.00 -21.79 -34.22
C GLU A 344 -28.44 -22.98 -35.09
N ILE A 345 -27.62 -24.05 -35.16
CA ILE A 345 -27.93 -25.26 -35.94
C ILE A 345 -29.20 -25.94 -35.42
N ILE A 346 -29.35 -26.12 -34.11
CA ILE A 346 -30.52 -26.80 -33.51
C ILE A 346 -31.79 -25.96 -33.70
N SER A 347 -31.70 -24.64 -33.53
CA SER A 347 -32.82 -23.70 -33.73
C SER A 347 -33.33 -23.70 -35.19
N SER A 348 -32.45 -23.99 -36.16
CA SER A 348 -32.83 -24.15 -37.58
C SER A 348 -33.62 -25.43 -37.89
N GLY A 349 -33.81 -26.31 -36.89
CA GLY A 349 -34.61 -27.52 -36.98
C GLY A 349 -33.82 -28.84 -37.01
N ASN A 350 -32.48 -28.78 -37.02
CA ASN A 350 -31.62 -29.96 -36.98
C ASN A 350 -31.37 -30.41 -35.52
N LEU A 351 -32.27 -31.25 -35.00
CA LEU A 351 -32.18 -31.80 -33.65
C LEU A 351 -31.22 -33.01 -33.53
N ASP A 352 -30.54 -33.40 -34.61
CA ASP A 352 -29.54 -34.48 -34.61
C ASP A 352 -28.13 -33.98 -34.29
N PHE A 353 -27.92 -32.66 -34.36
CA PHE A 353 -26.65 -32.03 -34.03
C PHE A 353 -26.40 -32.06 -32.51
N GLN A 354 -25.19 -32.42 -32.11
CA GLN A 354 -24.72 -32.35 -30.72
C GLN A 354 -23.48 -31.47 -30.62
N VAL A 355 -23.40 -30.70 -29.54
CA VAL A 355 -22.25 -29.83 -29.27
C VAL A 355 -21.15 -30.64 -28.59
N ASP A 356 -20.00 -30.79 -29.24
CA ASP A 356 -18.83 -31.48 -28.68
C ASP A 356 -17.89 -30.52 -27.93
N ILE A 357 -18.06 -30.49 -26.61
CA ILE A 357 -17.19 -29.81 -25.64
C ILE A 357 -16.78 -30.83 -24.60
N LYS A 358 -15.49 -31.18 -24.56
CA LYS A 358 -14.93 -32.24 -23.70
C LYS A 358 -14.37 -31.73 -22.37
N ASN A 359 -14.58 -30.46 -22.05
CA ASN A 359 -14.08 -29.90 -20.79
C ASN A 359 -14.78 -30.59 -19.61
N LYS A 360 -14.07 -30.75 -18.49
CA LYS A 360 -14.64 -31.29 -17.23
C LYS A 360 -15.09 -30.18 -16.27
N ASP A 361 -15.27 -28.98 -16.79
CA ASP A 361 -15.68 -27.78 -16.07
C ASP A 361 -17.17 -27.47 -16.33
N GLU A 362 -17.63 -26.31 -15.86
CA GLU A 362 -19.01 -25.86 -16.02
C GLU A 362 -19.43 -25.74 -17.50
N MET A 363 -18.49 -25.47 -18.41
CA MET A 363 -18.79 -25.39 -19.85
C MET A 363 -19.07 -26.77 -20.45
N GLY A 364 -18.38 -27.82 -19.97
CA GLY A 364 -18.68 -29.20 -20.33
C GLY A 364 -20.05 -29.64 -19.81
N LEU A 365 -20.33 -29.39 -18.53
CA LEU A 365 -21.62 -29.71 -17.92
C LEU A 365 -22.79 -29.00 -18.62
N LEU A 366 -22.58 -27.74 -19.03
CA LEU A 366 -23.55 -26.98 -19.80
C LEU A 366 -23.79 -27.59 -21.19
N ALA A 367 -22.73 -28.01 -21.88
CA ALA A 367 -22.84 -28.68 -23.17
C ALA A 367 -23.61 -30.02 -23.06
N ASP A 368 -23.32 -30.82 -22.04
CA ASP A 368 -24.02 -32.09 -21.78
C ASP A 368 -25.50 -31.86 -21.47
N SER A 369 -25.80 -30.87 -20.62
CA SER A 369 -27.18 -30.49 -20.28
C SER A 369 -27.94 -29.98 -21.51
N PHE A 370 -27.29 -29.19 -22.34
CA PHE A 370 -27.84 -28.68 -23.59
C PHE A 370 -28.11 -29.80 -24.62
N ASN A 371 -27.18 -30.75 -24.76
CA ASN A 371 -27.36 -31.93 -25.61
C ASN A 371 -28.52 -32.79 -25.12
N LYS A 372 -28.66 -32.99 -23.80
CA LYS A 372 -29.79 -33.73 -23.19
C LYS A 372 -31.13 -33.06 -23.48
N MET A 373 -31.23 -31.74 -23.31
CA MET A 373 -32.44 -30.97 -23.65
C MET A 373 -32.82 -31.13 -25.12
N THR A 374 -31.83 -31.11 -26.03
CA THR A 374 -32.05 -31.28 -27.48
C THR A 374 -32.63 -32.66 -27.80
N ILE A 375 -32.13 -33.71 -27.13
CA ILE A 375 -32.66 -35.08 -27.25
C ILE A 375 -34.10 -35.15 -26.75
N ASP A 376 -34.42 -34.54 -25.60
CA ASP A 376 -35.76 -34.56 -25.02
C ASP A 376 -36.76 -33.74 -25.87
N LEU A 377 -36.32 -32.64 -26.46
CA LEU A 377 -37.11 -31.85 -27.41
C LEU A 377 -37.41 -32.68 -28.68
N LYS A 378 -36.43 -33.41 -29.21
CA LYS A 378 -36.62 -34.34 -30.34
C LYS A 378 -37.68 -35.40 -30.01
N LYS A 379 -37.57 -36.04 -28.85
CA LYS A 379 -38.56 -37.03 -28.37
C LYS A 379 -39.96 -36.42 -28.24
N SER A 380 -40.06 -35.21 -27.68
CA SER A 380 -41.34 -34.52 -27.49
C SER A 380 -42.00 -34.18 -28.83
N LYS A 381 -41.22 -33.70 -29.82
CA LYS A 381 -41.72 -33.42 -31.18
C LYS A 381 -42.19 -34.69 -31.91
N LEU A 382 -41.52 -35.84 -31.69
CA LEU A 382 -41.94 -37.13 -32.23
C LEU A 382 -43.24 -37.62 -31.58
N LYS A 383 -43.36 -37.56 -30.25
CA LYS A 383 -44.60 -37.89 -29.52
C LYS A 383 -45.77 -37.01 -29.94
N LEU A 384 -45.54 -35.70 -30.13
CA LEU A 384 -46.59 -34.78 -30.60
C LEU A 384 -47.09 -35.19 -32.00
N LYS A 385 -46.18 -35.54 -32.91
CA LYS A 385 -46.53 -36.04 -34.26
C LYS A 385 -47.33 -37.34 -34.21
N GLU A 386 -47.01 -38.24 -33.28
CA GLU A 386 -47.79 -39.48 -33.06
C GLU A 386 -49.17 -39.19 -32.44
N PHE A 387 -49.28 -38.20 -31.56
CA PHE A 387 -50.53 -37.81 -30.91
C PHE A 387 -51.48 -37.10 -31.88
N THR A 388 -50.98 -36.18 -32.72
CA THR A 388 -51.77 -35.53 -33.79
C THR A 388 -52.22 -36.49 -34.90
N ARG A 389 -51.69 -37.72 -34.95
CA ARG A 389 -52.10 -38.75 -35.93
C ARG A 389 -53.26 -39.64 -35.45
N ARG A 390 -53.77 -39.47 -34.22
CA ARG A 390 -54.92 -40.23 -33.69
C ARG A 390 -56.08 -39.30 -33.27
N PRO A 391 -56.99 -38.91 -34.19
CA PRO A 391 -58.23 -38.25 -33.85
C PRO A 391 -59.39 -39.25 -33.97
N GLN A 392 -59.54 -40.15 -32.99
CA GLN A 392 -60.80 -40.85 -32.68
C GLN A 392 -60.58 -41.66 -31.41
N ASP A 393 -61.61 -41.66 -30.57
CA ASP A 393 -61.74 -42.36 -29.28
C ASP A 393 -61.15 -41.60 -28.07
N LEU A 394 -62.06 -41.03 -27.27
CA LEU A 394 -62.30 -41.46 -25.88
C LEU A 394 -63.37 -40.55 -25.22
N GLU A 395 -64.64 -40.84 -25.54
CA GLU A 395 -65.73 -40.77 -24.58
C GLU A 395 -65.71 -42.10 -23.81
N ASN A 396 -65.76 -42.05 -22.46
CA ASN A 396 -65.82 -43.19 -21.54
C ASN A 396 -64.61 -44.14 -21.50
N LEU A 397 -63.79 -44.04 -20.44
CA LEU A 397 -63.55 -45.13 -19.47
C LEU A 397 -62.33 -44.83 -18.57
N GLN A 398 -62.63 -44.84 -17.26
CA GLN A 398 -61.79 -45.22 -16.10
C GLN A 398 -60.37 -44.68 -15.98
N ILE A 399 -60.21 -43.79 -14.99
CA ILE A 399 -58.95 -43.43 -14.35
C ILE A 399 -58.48 -44.63 -13.52
N SER A 400 -57.77 -45.56 -14.15
CA SER A 400 -56.90 -46.54 -13.49
C SER A 400 -55.91 -47.03 -14.53
N ASP A 401 -54.62 -47.02 -14.17
CA ASP A 401 -53.55 -47.72 -14.88
C ASP A 401 -53.05 -47.15 -16.21
N TYR A 402 -52.40 -45.99 -16.22
CA TYR A 402 -51.29 -45.68 -17.14
C TYR A 402 -50.41 -44.52 -16.64
N LEU A 403 -49.43 -44.83 -15.77
CA LEU A 403 -48.23 -44.01 -15.56
C LEU A 403 -47.00 -44.93 -15.70
N PRO A 404 -46.12 -44.74 -16.71
CA PRO A 404 -44.88 -45.49 -16.79
C PRO A 404 -43.87 -44.99 -15.75
N ASN A 405 -43.31 -45.94 -15.03
CA ASN A 405 -42.18 -45.81 -14.11
C ASN A 405 -40.96 -45.17 -14.77
N SER A 406 -40.64 -43.93 -14.37
CA SER A 406 -39.27 -43.43 -14.36
C SER A 406 -38.98 -42.75 -13.02
N ALA A 407 -38.19 -43.45 -12.21
CA ALA A 407 -37.40 -42.99 -11.07
C ALA A 407 -38.16 -42.29 -9.93
N LYS A 408 -38.83 -43.13 -9.13
CA LYS A 408 -38.79 -43.02 -7.67
C LYS A 408 -37.34 -42.79 -7.20
N ILE A 409 -37.04 -41.59 -6.73
CA ILE A 409 -36.38 -41.48 -5.43
C ILE A 409 -37.54 -41.33 -4.45
N MET A 410 -37.99 -42.47 -3.95
CA MET A 410 -38.87 -42.51 -2.80
C MET A 410 -37.98 -42.14 -1.62
N ASP A 411 -38.00 -40.87 -1.22
CA ASP A 411 -37.54 -40.51 0.10
C ASP A 411 -38.65 -40.99 1.05
N ILE A 412 -38.49 -42.23 1.52
CA ILE A 412 -39.40 -42.86 2.47
C ILE A 412 -39.16 -42.15 3.80
N GLY A 413 -39.82 -40.99 3.95
CA GLY A 413 -39.73 -40.15 5.15
C GLY A 413 -40.23 -38.71 5.00
N ALA A 414 -40.23 -38.11 3.81
CA ALA A 414 -40.57 -36.69 3.67
C ALA A 414 -42.08 -36.45 3.45
N GLN A 415 -42.72 -35.72 4.37
CA GLN A 415 -44.15 -35.38 4.34
C GLN A 415 -44.51 -34.34 3.24
N TYR A 416 -43.53 -33.67 2.62
CA TYR A 416 -43.73 -32.56 1.68
C TYR A 416 -42.82 -32.66 0.44
N ASN A 417 -43.27 -32.14 -0.71
CA ASN A 417 -42.42 -31.96 -1.89
C ASN A 417 -41.62 -30.65 -1.79
N TYR A 418 -40.36 -30.75 -1.35
CA TYR A 418 -39.49 -29.57 -1.19
C TYR A 418 -39.09 -28.87 -2.50
N ASN A 419 -39.51 -29.36 -3.67
CA ASN A 419 -39.33 -28.65 -4.93
C ASN A 419 -40.37 -27.54 -5.16
N ASP A 420 -41.49 -27.59 -4.47
CA ASP A 420 -42.57 -26.63 -4.57
C ASP A 420 -42.45 -25.56 -3.48
N ALA A 421 -43.16 -24.46 -3.63
CA ALA A 421 -43.35 -23.51 -2.54
C ALA A 421 -44.33 -24.10 -1.51
N ILE A 422 -44.02 -23.95 -0.22
CA ILE A 422 -44.82 -24.55 0.85
C ILE A 422 -45.42 -23.43 1.69
N GLU A 423 -46.75 -23.35 1.75
CA GLU A 423 -47.42 -22.40 2.65
C GLU A 423 -47.28 -22.86 4.10
N VAL A 424 -46.66 -22.04 4.95
CA VAL A 424 -46.33 -22.37 6.35
C VAL A 424 -47.24 -21.65 7.34
N ALA A 425 -47.86 -20.54 6.91
CA ALA A 425 -48.93 -19.82 7.58
C ALA A 425 -49.70 -19.02 6.52
N PRO A 426 -50.93 -18.52 6.81
CA PRO A 426 -51.75 -17.83 5.82
C PRO A 426 -51.00 -16.70 5.08
N GLY A 427 -50.78 -16.88 3.78
CA GLY A 427 -50.05 -15.96 2.92
C GLY A 427 -48.54 -15.88 3.21
N ILE A 428 -47.94 -16.87 3.86
CA ILE A 428 -46.50 -17.00 4.10
C ILE A 428 -46.03 -18.31 3.51
N PHE A 429 -45.13 -18.23 2.54
CA PHE A 429 -44.59 -19.38 1.83
C PHE A 429 -43.10 -19.54 2.11
N TRP A 430 -42.68 -20.75 2.47
CA TRP A 430 -41.28 -21.14 2.38
C TRP A 430 -40.93 -21.36 0.91
N VAL A 431 -39.94 -20.61 0.43
CA VAL A 431 -39.48 -20.60 -0.97
C VAL A 431 -37.99 -20.95 -1.07
N GLY A 432 -37.44 -21.60 -0.05
CA GLY A 432 -36.08 -22.12 -0.05
C GLY A 432 -35.91 -23.38 -0.88
N PHE A 433 -34.81 -24.09 -0.66
CA PHE A 433 -34.48 -25.34 -1.34
C PHE A 433 -34.00 -26.36 -0.31
N TYR A 434 -34.07 -27.63 -0.68
CA TYR A 434 -33.56 -28.73 0.11
C TYR A 434 -32.35 -29.33 -0.59
N ASP A 435 -31.21 -29.30 0.08
CA ASP A 435 -30.02 -30.04 -0.31
C ASP A 435 -29.71 -31.09 0.76
N LYS A 436 -29.85 -32.35 0.37
CA LYS A 436 -29.66 -33.52 1.25
C LYS A 436 -28.23 -33.64 1.78
N ASP A 437 -27.26 -33.05 1.09
CA ASP A 437 -25.84 -33.14 1.42
C ASP A 437 -25.35 -31.86 2.16
N ALA A 438 -26.20 -30.83 2.27
CA ALA A 438 -25.88 -29.58 2.95
C ALA A 438 -26.13 -29.67 4.46
N ILE A 439 -25.07 -29.46 5.25
CA ILE A 439 -25.14 -29.39 6.72
C ILE A 439 -25.77 -28.05 7.18
N PHE A 440 -25.77 -27.05 6.29
CA PHE A 440 -26.23 -25.70 6.55
C PHE A 440 -26.97 -25.18 5.32
N SER A 441 -28.29 -25.01 5.45
CA SER A 441 -29.19 -24.56 4.38
C SER A 441 -29.83 -23.23 4.77
N CYS A 442 -30.28 -22.48 3.77
CA CYS A 442 -30.93 -21.18 3.95
C CYS A 442 -32.42 -21.25 3.59
N ASN A 443 -33.25 -20.53 4.34
CA ASN A 443 -34.70 -20.49 4.20
C ASN A 443 -35.17 -19.06 3.82
N PRO A 444 -35.26 -18.77 2.52
CA PRO A 444 -36.03 -17.65 2.02
C PRO A 444 -37.54 -17.86 2.24
N TYR A 445 -38.25 -16.77 2.54
CA TYR A 445 -39.71 -16.76 2.72
C TYR A 445 -40.38 -15.68 1.88
N LEU A 446 -41.57 -15.95 1.36
CA LEU A 446 -42.38 -14.98 0.63
C LEU A 446 -43.67 -14.71 1.41
N ILE A 447 -43.92 -13.44 1.72
CA ILE A 447 -45.20 -13.00 2.26
C ILE A 447 -46.02 -12.42 1.10
N VAL A 448 -47.20 -12.98 0.88
CA VAL A 448 -48.18 -12.49 -0.10
C VAL A 448 -49.38 -11.93 0.66
N ASP A 449 -49.81 -10.73 0.29
CA ASP A 449 -50.96 -10.07 0.89
C ASP A 449 -51.73 -9.30 -0.19
N GLY A 450 -52.76 -9.96 -0.74
CA GLY A 450 -53.48 -9.47 -1.91
C GLY A 450 -52.58 -9.46 -3.15
N GLU A 451 -52.44 -8.29 -3.78
CA GLU A 451 -51.66 -8.07 -5.00
C GLU A 451 -50.21 -7.62 -4.71
N GLU A 452 -49.78 -7.64 -3.45
CA GLU A 452 -48.45 -7.23 -3.02
C GLU A 452 -47.70 -8.40 -2.37
N ALA A 453 -46.39 -8.45 -2.60
CA ALA A 453 -45.51 -9.38 -1.93
C ALA A 453 -44.26 -8.73 -1.34
N VAL A 454 -43.76 -9.37 -0.29
CA VAL A 454 -42.45 -9.10 0.31
C VAL A 454 -41.66 -10.40 0.36
N LEU A 455 -40.49 -10.42 -0.26
CA LEU A 455 -39.53 -11.52 -0.16
C LEU A 455 -38.60 -11.26 1.03
N ILE A 456 -38.27 -12.30 1.79
CA ILE A 456 -37.39 -12.25 2.96
C ILE A 456 -36.19 -13.13 2.68
N ASP A 457 -34.99 -12.57 2.87
CA ASP A 457 -33.69 -13.26 2.80
C ASP A 457 -33.55 -14.09 1.51
N GLY A 458 -33.56 -13.41 0.36
CA GLY A 458 -33.71 -14.00 -0.99
C GLY A 458 -32.67 -15.06 -1.40
N GLY A 459 -31.60 -15.24 -0.63
CA GLY A 459 -30.64 -16.32 -0.77
C GLY A 459 -29.34 -15.91 -1.47
N SER A 460 -28.45 -16.88 -1.63
CA SER A 460 -27.17 -16.73 -2.32
C SER A 460 -27.33 -16.69 -3.86
N LEU A 461 -26.26 -16.31 -4.56
CA LEU A 461 -26.24 -16.30 -6.03
C LEU A 461 -26.50 -17.69 -6.64
N GLY A 462 -25.96 -18.75 -6.03
CA GLY A 462 -26.15 -20.13 -6.48
C GLY A 462 -27.56 -20.67 -6.21
N HIS A 463 -28.23 -20.13 -5.19
CA HIS A 463 -29.58 -20.55 -4.80
C HIS A 463 -30.68 -19.82 -5.57
N PHE A 464 -30.36 -18.69 -6.20
CA PHE A 464 -31.31 -17.84 -6.91
C PHE A 464 -32.26 -18.59 -7.86
N PRO A 465 -31.81 -19.52 -8.75
CA PRO A 465 -32.72 -20.19 -9.67
C PRO A 465 -33.83 -20.99 -8.98
N PHE A 466 -33.53 -21.61 -7.83
CA PHE A 466 -34.49 -22.40 -7.07
C PHE A 466 -35.52 -21.51 -6.37
N VAL A 467 -35.04 -20.44 -5.73
CA VAL A 467 -35.89 -19.48 -5.00
C VAL A 467 -36.77 -18.71 -5.97
N ALA A 468 -36.18 -18.15 -7.03
CA ALA A 468 -36.90 -17.39 -8.05
C ALA A 468 -38.00 -18.22 -8.71
N ARG A 469 -37.73 -19.49 -9.05
CA ARG A 469 -38.75 -20.40 -9.62
C ARG A 469 -39.97 -20.53 -8.70
N LYS A 470 -39.75 -20.74 -7.41
CA LYS A 470 -40.83 -20.88 -6.42
C LYS A 470 -41.59 -19.58 -6.24
N VAL A 471 -40.89 -18.46 -6.07
CA VAL A 471 -41.50 -17.13 -5.94
C VAL A 471 -42.37 -16.82 -7.16
N PHE A 472 -41.86 -17.01 -8.38
CA PHE A 472 -42.58 -16.68 -9.61
C PHE A 472 -43.71 -17.66 -9.96
N SER A 473 -43.73 -18.84 -9.32
CA SER A 473 -44.89 -19.73 -9.38
C SER A 473 -46.07 -19.25 -8.53
N ILE A 474 -45.83 -18.36 -7.56
CA ILE A 474 -46.85 -17.82 -6.64
C ILE A 474 -47.32 -16.43 -7.09
N ILE A 475 -46.38 -15.55 -7.45
CA ILE A 475 -46.67 -14.14 -7.73
C ILE A 475 -45.86 -13.59 -8.90
N GLU A 476 -46.48 -12.72 -9.68
CA GLU A 476 -45.80 -12.00 -10.76
C GLU A 476 -44.66 -11.12 -10.19
N PRO A 477 -43.47 -11.08 -10.81
CA PRO A 477 -42.33 -10.32 -10.28
C PRO A 477 -42.63 -8.84 -10.00
N SER A 478 -43.45 -8.18 -10.83
CA SER A 478 -43.83 -6.77 -10.69
C SER A 478 -44.64 -6.45 -9.42
N LYS A 479 -45.23 -7.48 -8.78
CA LYS A 479 -46.02 -7.36 -7.54
C LYS A 479 -45.18 -7.49 -6.28
N ILE A 480 -43.90 -7.84 -6.40
CA ILE A 480 -42.97 -7.90 -5.27
C ILE A 480 -42.50 -6.47 -4.97
N LYS A 481 -43.03 -5.88 -3.89
CA LYS A 481 -42.77 -4.48 -3.52
C LYS A 481 -41.48 -4.30 -2.74
N ASN A 482 -41.12 -5.28 -1.91
CA ASN A 482 -39.92 -5.17 -1.08
C ASN A 482 -39.17 -6.49 -0.96
N LEU A 483 -37.86 -6.36 -0.75
CA LEU A 483 -36.97 -7.43 -0.31
C LEU A 483 -36.43 -7.09 1.08
N ILE A 484 -36.82 -7.85 2.10
CA ILE A 484 -36.25 -7.75 3.44
C ILE A 484 -34.94 -8.52 3.46
N LEU A 485 -33.86 -7.87 3.87
CA LEU A 485 -32.56 -8.47 4.11
C LEU A 485 -32.20 -8.22 5.58
N HIS A 486 -32.27 -9.27 6.39
CA HIS A 486 -32.12 -9.14 7.84
C HIS A 486 -30.70 -8.71 8.26
N HIS A 487 -29.66 -9.11 7.52
CA HIS A 487 -28.27 -8.66 7.68
C HIS A 487 -27.50 -8.76 6.35
N MET A 488 -26.16 -8.66 6.33
CA MET A 488 -25.38 -8.50 5.10
C MET A 488 -24.69 -9.77 4.55
N ASP A 489 -24.88 -10.93 5.17
CA ASP A 489 -24.11 -12.13 4.81
C ASP A 489 -24.50 -12.67 3.41
N PRO A 490 -23.54 -13.27 2.66
CA PRO A 490 -23.73 -13.60 1.26
C PRO A 490 -24.76 -14.70 0.99
N ASP A 491 -25.03 -15.54 1.97
CA ASP A 491 -25.93 -16.68 1.88
C ASP A 491 -27.42 -16.27 1.81
N LEU A 492 -27.75 -15.05 2.24
CA LEU A 492 -29.09 -14.43 2.09
C LEU A 492 -29.14 -13.21 1.15
N CYS A 493 -28.06 -12.44 1.04
CA CYS A 493 -28.05 -11.16 0.32
C CYS A 493 -27.58 -11.25 -1.13
N ALA A 494 -26.74 -12.23 -1.48
CA ALA A 494 -26.00 -12.16 -2.74
C ALA A 494 -26.87 -12.28 -4.00
N SER A 495 -28.12 -12.73 -3.88
CA SER A 495 -29.10 -12.76 -4.97
C SER A 495 -29.81 -11.43 -5.23
N LEU A 496 -29.64 -10.41 -4.35
CA LEU A 496 -30.22 -9.07 -4.50
C LEU A 496 -30.16 -8.50 -5.93
N PRO A 497 -29.00 -8.40 -6.61
CA PRO A 497 -28.94 -7.82 -7.94
C PRO A 497 -29.80 -8.57 -8.97
N LEU A 498 -29.98 -9.88 -8.81
CA LEU A 498 -30.79 -10.68 -9.72
C LEU A 498 -32.28 -10.43 -9.50
N PHE A 499 -32.73 -10.37 -8.24
CA PHE A 499 -34.11 -10.01 -7.92
C PHE A 499 -34.42 -8.56 -8.34
N GLN A 500 -33.52 -7.62 -8.06
CA GLN A 500 -33.67 -6.23 -8.49
C GLN A 500 -33.86 -6.11 -10.01
N ASN A 501 -33.03 -6.82 -10.80
CA ASN A 501 -33.11 -6.81 -12.25
C ASN A 501 -34.37 -7.48 -12.82
N ILE A 502 -34.87 -8.55 -12.20
CA ILE A 502 -36.08 -9.23 -12.68
C ILE A 502 -37.35 -8.48 -12.28
N ILE A 503 -37.41 -7.95 -11.06
CA ILE A 503 -38.58 -7.21 -10.57
C ILE A 503 -38.70 -5.89 -11.35
N ASN A 504 -37.59 -5.16 -11.49
CA ASN A 504 -37.47 -3.94 -12.30
C ASN A 504 -38.66 -2.96 -12.15
N GLN A 505 -39.01 -2.65 -10.89
CA GLN A 505 -40.05 -1.68 -10.55
C GLN A 505 -39.43 -0.46 -9.86
N PRO A 506 -39.81 0.79 -10.20
CA PRO A 506 -39.29 2.00 -9.57
C PRO A 506 -39.55 2.08 -8.05
N ASP A 507 -40.64 1.46 -7.61
CA ASP A 507 -41.15 1.42 -6.24
C ASP A 507 -40.63 0.21 -5.43
N PHE A 508 -39.82 -0.65 -6.03
CA PHE A 508 -39.14 -1.73 -5.31
C PHE A 508 -38.13 -1.17 -4.31
N LYS A 509 -38.20 -1.64 -3.06
CA LYS A 509 -37.26 -1.25 -2.00
C LYS A 509 -36.62 -2.44 -1.32
N VAL A 510 -35.40 -2.24 -0.85
CA VAL A 510 -34.70 -3.17 0.04
C VAL A 510 -34.90 -2.69 1.47
N ILE A 511 -35.55 -3.50 2.30
CA ILE A 511 -35.72 -3.22 3.71
C ILE A 511 -34.56 -3.84 4.48
N SER A 512 -33.72 -3.00 5.08
CA SER A 512 -32.61 -3.46 5.92
C SER A 512 -32.18 -2.34 6.87
N HIS A 513 -31.49 -2.69 7.94
CA HIS A 513 -30.92 -1.70 8.86
C HIS A 513 -29.81 -0.88 8.17
N ARG A 514 -29.69 0.40 8.52
CA ARG A 514 -28.69 1.32 7.93
C ARG A 514 -27.27 0.78 8.00
N ARG A 515 -26.88 0.12 9.10
CA ARG A 515 -25.52 -0.47 9.21
C ARG A 515 -25.28 -1.64 8.23
N ALA A 516 -26.29 -2.48 7.99
CA ALA A 516 -26.17 -3.57 7.02
C ALA A 516 -26.21 -3.04 5.58
N SER A 517 -27.02 -1.99 5.32
CA SER A 517 -27.21 -1.42 3.99
C SER A 517 -25.91 -0.96 3.30
N VAL A 518 -24.93 -0.50 4.08
CA VAL A 518 -23.62 -0.07 3.59
C VAL A 518 -22.90 -1.20 2.86
N LEU A 519 -22.96 -2.42 3.40
CA LEU A 519 -22.32 -3.60 2.79
C LEU A 519 -23.23 -4.25 1.74
N ILE A 520 -24.53 -4.27 1.98
CA ILE A 520 -25.52 -4.79 1.03
C ILE A 520 -25.43 -4.05 -0.32
N ALA A 521 -25.17 -2.73 -0.29
CA ALA A 521 -25.03 -1.91 -1.50
C ALA A 521 -23.92 -2.42 -2.45
N TYR A 522 -22.89 -3.12 -1.95
CA TYR A 522 -21.82 -3.66 -2.79
C TYR A 522 -22.23 -4.88 -3.63
N TYR A 523 -23.37 -5.53 -3.31
CA TYR A 523 -23.88 -6.63 -4.14
C TYR A 523 -24.48 -6.14 -5.46
N SER A 524 -24.91 -4.88 -5.56
CA SER A 524 -25.54 -4.33 -6.76
C SER A 524 -24.66 -3.26 -7.42
N GLN A 525 -24.55 -3.32 -8.74
CA GLN A 525 -23.92 -2.24 -9.52
C GLN A 525 -24.88 -1.06 -9.74
N GLU A 526 -26.18 -1.28 -9.53
CA GLU A 526 -27.21 -0.27 -9.61
C GLU A 526 -27.49 0.32 -8.22
N LYS A 527 -28.03 1.53 -8.19
CA LYS A 527 -28.42 2.18 -6.93
C LYS A 527 -29.51 1.34 -6.25
N VAL A 528 -29.24 0.85 -5.05
CA VAL A 528 -30.23 0.15 -4.21
C VAL A 528 -31.08 1.18 -3.48
N ASN A 529 -32.41 1.05 -3.59
CA ASN A 529 -33.37 1.92 -2.90
C ASN A 529 -33.71 1.34 -1.52
N PHE A 530 -33.10 1.86 -0.46
CA PHE A 530 -33.30 1.34 0.89
C PHE A 530 -34.53 1.95 1.60
N TYR A 531 -35.21 1.09 2.36
CA TYR A 531 -36.15 1.47 3.41
C TYR A 531 -35.54 1.11 4.77
N TYR A 532 -35.32 2.10 5.62
CA TYR A 532 -34.70 1.92 6.94
C TYR A 532 -35.78 1.79 8.03
N PRO A 533 -36.03 0.60 8.61
CA PRO A 533 -37.05 0.42 9.65
C PRO A 533 -36.91 1.38 10.83
N GLU A 534 -35.70 1.65 11.26
CA GLU A 534 -35.37 2.51 12.41
C GLU A 534 -35.78 3.98 12.20
N GLU A 535 -35.96 4.41 10.95
CA GLU A 535 -36.45 5.75 10.59
C GLU A 535 -37.97 5.78 10.39
N ASN A 536 -38.62 4.62 10.44
CA ASN A 536 -40.03 4.42 10.11
C ASN A 536 -40.77 3.69 11.23
N ASN A 537 -40.48 4.05 12.49
CA ASN A 537 -41.10 3.47 13.69
C ASN A 537 -41.00 1.93 13.78
N ASN A 538 -39.99 1.34 13.14
CA ASN A 538 -39.75 -0.10 13.06
C ASN A 538 -40.96 -0.89 12.53
N ILE A 539 -41.72 -0.34 11.58
CA ILE A 539 -42.82 -1.05 10.92
C ILE A 539 -42.76 -0.91 9.40
N PHE A 540 -43.35 -1.88 8.70
CA PHE A 540 -43.76 -1.79 7.30
C PHE A 540 -45.24 -2.19 7.23
N ARG A 541 -46.02 -1.48 6.40
CA ARG A 541 -47.47 -1.69 6.27
C ARG A 541 -47.80 -2.00 4.82
N PHE A 542 -48.44 -3.15 4.60
CA PHE A 542 -49.05 -3.49 3.32
C PHE A 542 -50.28 -2.62 3.05
N SER A 543 -50.66 -2.47 1.77
CA SER A 543 -51.86 -1.74 1.37
C SER A 543 -53.15 -2.25 2.03
N SER A 544 -53.23 -3.54 2.38
CA SER A 544 -54.37 -4.15 3.10
C SER A 544 -54.50 -3.68 4.56
N GLY A 545 -53.43 -3.12 5.14
CA GLY A 545 -53.31 -2.82 6.56
C GLY A 545 -52.50 -3.84 7.37
N ARG A 546 -52.10 -5.00 6.82
CA ARG A 546 -51.16 -5.95 7.47
C ARG A 546 -49.86 -5.26 7.85
N ILE A 547 -49.36 -5.54 9.06
CA ILE A 547 -48.16 -4.89 9.63
C ILE A 547 -47.05 -5.91 9.82
N LEU A 548 -45.87 -5.60 9.28
CA LEU A 548 -44.61 -6.23 9.66
C LEU A 548 -43.88 -5.31 10.64
N ARG A 549 -43.54 -5.82 11.81
CA ARG A 549 -42.78 -5.11 12.84
C ARG A 549 -41.34 -5.60 12.86
N PHE A 550 -40.40 -4.68 12.79
CA PHE A 550 -38.97 -4.98 12.83
C PHE A 550 -38.44 -4.94 14.26
N ILE A 551 -37.76 -6.00 14.68
CA ILE A 551 -37.22 -6.17 16.02
C ILE A 551 -35.69 -6.06 15.93
N PRO A 552 -35.08 -5.11 16.64
CA PRO A 552 -33.62 -5.01 16.70
C PRO A 552 -32.98 -6.29 17.24
N ALA A 553 -32.09 -6.88 16.46
CA ALA A 553 -31.30 -8.07 16.80
C ALA A 553 -29.79 -7.79 16.63
N HIS A 554 -29.38 -6.55 16.90
CA HIS A 554 -28.01 -6.09 16.68
C HIS A 554 -26.99 -6.99 17.38
N TYR A 555 -25.92 -7.30 16.66
CA TYR A 555 -24.83 -8.20 17.05
C TYR A 555 -25.26 -9.67 17.20
N LEU A 556 -26.40 -10.09 16.65
CA LEU A 556 -26.82 -11.50 16.60
C LEU A 556 -26.92 -12.00 15.16
N HIS A 557 -25.80 -12.26 14.46
CA HIS A 557 -24.40 -12.06 14.90
C HIS A 557 -23.80 -10.72 14.42
N THR A 558 -24.36 -10.11 13.38
CA THR A 558 -23.81 -8.87 12.82
C THR A 558 -24.31 -7.60 13.50
N PRO A 559 -23.52 -6.50 13.54
CA PRO A 559 -23.94 -5.23 14.17
C PRO A 559 -25.23 -4.62 13.61
N GLY A 560 -25.65 -5.02 12.41
CA GLY A 560 -26.79 -4.46 11.69
C GLY A 560 -28.00 -5.39 11.60
N THR A 561 -28.05 -6.50 12.34
CA THR A 561 -29.15 -7.46 12.19
C THR A 561 -30.49 -6.92 12.70
N ILE A 562 -31.56 -7.17 11.94
CA ILE A 562 -32.97 -6.97 12.30
C ILE A 562 -33.74 -8.27 12.09
N ASN A 563 -34.80 -8.49 12.87
CA ASN A 563 -35.74 -9.60 12.68
C ASN A 563 -37.12 -9.05 12.33
N THR A 564 -37.97 -9.85 11.68
CA THR A 564 -39.30 -9.40 11.23
C THR A 564 -40.40 -10.18 11.93
N TYR A 565 -41.36 -9.50 12.53
CA TYR A 565 -42.55 -10.10 13.15
C TYR A 565 -43.80 -9.69 12.38
N ASP A 566 -44.50 -10.66 11.80
CA ASP A 566 -45.80 -10.42 11.17
C ASP A 566 -46.91 -10.46 12.23
N GLU A 567 -47.58 -9.33 12.44
CA GLU A 567 -48.63 -9.21 13.47
C GLU A 567 -49.90 -10.00 13.12
N LYS A 568 -50.13 -10.26 11.83
CA LYS A 568 -51.32 -10.97 11.34
C LYS A 568 -51.26 -12.46 11.67
N THR A 569 -50.19 -13.14 11.28
CA THR A 569 -50.02 -14.59 11.54
C THR A 569 -49.26 -14.89 12.82
N LYS A 570 -48.73 -13.86 13.50
CA LYS A 570 -47.89 -14.01 14.70
C LYS A 570 -46.63 -14.83 14.42
N THR A 571 -46.08 -14.67 13.21
CA THR A 571 -44.86 -15.36 12.76
C THR A 571 -43.64 -14.47 12.96
N LEU A 572 -42.62 -15.00 13.63
CA LEU A 572 -41.32 -14.36 13.78
C LEU A 572 -40.34 -14.92 12.74
N PHE A 573 -39.92 -14.10 11.79
CA PHE A 573 -38.77 -14.38 10.93
C PHE A 573 -37.50 -13.96 11.66
N SER A 574 -36.73 -14.93 12.12
CA SER A 574 -35.71 -14.72 13.16
C SER A 574 -34.29 -14.56 12.65
N SER A 575 -34.09 -14.45 11.33
CA SER A 575 -32.77 -14.50 10.69
C SER A 575 -31.98 -15.71 11.23
N ASP A 576 -30.76 -15.50 11.71
CA ASP A 576 -29.89 -16.58 12.18
C ASP A 576 -30.25 -17.09 13.57
N ILE A 577 -31.01 -16.30 14.33
CA ILE A 577 -31.46 -16.71 15.66
C ILE A 577 -32.44 -17.86 15.50
N PHE A 578 -32.31 -18.88 16.35
CA PHE A 578 -32.93 -20.20 16.21
C PHE A 578 -32.37 -21.06 15.06
N GLY A 579 -31.28 -20.64 14.41
CA GLY A 579 -30.54 -21.43 13.44
C GLY A 579 -29.86 -22.67 14.03
N ALA A 580 -29.66 -23.70 13.19
CA ALA A 580 -29.02 -24.94 13.59
C ALA A 580 -28.22 -25.58 12.45
N PHE A 581 -27.15 -26.30 12.80
CA PHE A 581 -26.51 -27.25 11.89
C PHE A 581 -27.28 -28.56 11.89
N THR A 582 -27.85 -28.95 10.75
CA THR A 582 -28.76 -30.10 10.65
C THR A 582 -28.36 -31.04 9.52
N PRO A 583 -27.49 -32.03 9.78
CA PRO A 583 -27.07 -33.02 8.76
C PRO A 583 -28.23 -33.85 8.18
N LYS A 584 -29.32 -33.99 8.94
CA LYS A 584 -30.60 -34.53 8.47
C LYS A 584 -31.66 -33.47 8.73
N TRP A 585 -31.91 -32.64 7.73
CA TRP A 585 -32.82 -31.53 7.83
C TRP A 585 -34.25 -31.95 7.49
N GLU A 586 -35.21 -31.43 8.26
CA GLU A 586 -36.63 -31.45 7.94
C GLU A 586 -37.15 -30.01 8.05
N LEU A 587 -38.21 -29.68 7.30
CA LEU A 587 -38.74 -28.32 7.28
C LEU A 587 -39.25 -27.86 8.65
N TYR A 588 -39.81 -28.76 9.47
CA TYR A 588 -40.36 -28.44 10.78
C TYR A 588 -39.53 -29.05 11.91
N ALA A 589 -39.34 -28.28 12.98
CA ALA A 589 -38.54 -28.68 14.11
C ALA A 589 -39.22 -29.79 14.93
N ASP A 590 -38.43 -30.78 15.33
CA ASP A 590 -38.81 -31.80 16.32
C ASP A 590 -38.27 -31.44 17.71
N LYS A 591 -38.53 -32.29 18.71
CA LYS A 591 -38.01 -32.09 20.07
C LYS A 591 -36.48 -32.14 20.16
N THR A 592 -35.81 -32.78 19.19
CA THR A 592 -34.34 -32.91 19.18
C THR A 592 -33.66 -31.68 18.59
N TYR A 593 -34.41 -30.84 17.88
CA TYR A 593 -33.92 -29.64 17.22
C TYR A 593 -33.21 -28.68 18.18
N PHE A 594 -33.68 -28.57 19.42
CA PHE A 594 -33.13 -27.59 20.36
C PHE A 594 -31.65 -27.83 20.65
N GLU A 595 -31.20 -29.08 20.78
CA GLU A 595 -29.76 -29.37 20.94
C GLU A 595 -28.96 -29.12 19.65
N LYS A 596 -29.58 -29.23 18.47
CA LYS A 596 -28.93 -28.94 17.18
C LYS A 596 -28.64 -27.44 17.01
N MET A 597 -29.42 -26.57 17.65
CA MET A 597 -29.18 -25.12 17.67
C MET A 597 -27.91 -24.74 18.43
N ARG A 598 -27.51 -25.53 19.44
CA ARG A 598 -26.44 -25.21 20.39
C ARG A 598 -25.15 -24.82 19.68
N LYS A 599 -24.58 -25.72 18.87
CA LYS A 599 -23.29 -25.47 18.21
C LYS A 599 -23.29 -24.23 17.32
N PHE A 600 -24.41 -23.92 16.67
CA PHE A 600 -24.49 -22.71 15.85
C PHE A 600 -24.46 -21.46 16.75
N HIS A 601 -25.29 -21.43 17.78
CA HIS A 601 -25.41 -20.27 18.65
C HIS A 601 -24.17 -20.02 19.52
N GLU A 602 -23.57 -21.06 20.10
CA GLU A 602 -22.38 -20.91 20.96
C GLU A 602 -21.15 -20.38 20.17
N ASN A 603 -21.10 -20.65 18.85
CA ASN A 603 -19.97 -20.28 17.97
C ASN A 603 -20.18 -19.03 17.12
N TYR A 604 -21.41 -18.56 16.92
CA TYR A 604 -21.68 -17.37 16.08
C TYR A 604 -22.17 -16.19 16.91
N MET A 605 -22.93 -16.43 17.97
CA MET A 605 -23.49 -15.34 18.77
C MET A 605 -22.45 -14.87 19.81
N PRO A 606 -22.26 -13.55 19.97
CA PRO A 606 -21.08 -13.00 20.65
C PRO A 606 -21.11 -13.08 22.16
N SER A 607 -22.29 -12.95 22.78
CA SER A 607 -22.39 -12.94 24.24
C SER A 607 -23.78 -13.28 24.74
N LYS A 608 -23.82 -13.76 25.98
CA LYS A 608 -25.06 -14.10 26.69
C LYS A 608 -25.90 -12.86 26.98
N GLU A 609 -25.26 -11.74 27.27
CA GLU A 609 -25.90 -10.47 27.61
C GLU A 609 -26.67 -9.90 26.42
N ILE A 610 -26.07 -9.92 25.22
CA ILE A 610 -26.71 -9.45 23.99
C ILE A 610 -27.90 -10.36 23.64
N MET A 611 -27.72 -11.68 23.71
CA MET A 611 -28.80 -12.63 23.48
C MET A 611 -29.95 -12.42 24.48
N ALA A 612 -29.66 -12.30 25.78
CA ALA A 612 -30.68 -12.11 26.81
C ALA A 612 -31.53 -10.86 26.54
N GLN A 613 -30.92 -9.74 26.15
CA GLN A 613 -31.67 -8.53 25.78
C GLN A 613 -32.61 -8.76 24.59
N TYR A 614 -32.17 -9.52 23.58
CA TYR A 614 -33.02 -9.88 22.46
C TYR A 614 -34.18 -10.80 22.89
N LEU A 615 -33.90 -11.82 23.71
CA LEU A 615 -34.91 -12.73 24.25
C LEU A 615 -36.00 -11.98 25.03
N GLU A 616 -35.62 -11.00 25.86
CA GLU A 616 -36.57 -10.14 26.59
C GLU A 616 -37.47 -9.30 25.67
N ARG A 617 -37.02 -8.97 24.45
CA ARG A 617 -37.86 -8.29 23.46
C ARG A 617 -38.87 -9.25 22.85
N ILE A 618 -38.44 -10.44 22.42
CA ILE A 618 -39.32 -11.39 21.74
C ILE A 618 -40.30 -12.10 22.68
N LYS A 619 -39.97 -12.25 23.97
CA LYS A 619 -40.90 -12.78 24.99
C LYS A 619 -42.16 -11.94 25.18
N LYS A 620 -42.12 -10.66 24.80
CA LYS A 620 -43.27 -9.74 24.86
C LYS A 620 -44.22 -9.90 23.67
N LEU A 621 -43.84 -10.69 22.68
CA LEU A 621 -44.62 -10.95 21.48
C LEU A 621 -45.40 -12.26 21.64
N ASP A 622 -46.63 -12.31 21.14
CA ASP A 622 -47.36 -13.57 20.99
C ASP A 622 -46.86 -14.24 19.71
N ILE A 623 -45.98 -15.24 19.82
CA ILE A 623 -45.34 -15.91 18.69
C ILE A 623 -45.98 -17.29 18.50
N LYS A 624 -46.58 -17.51 17.32
CA LYS A 624 -47.21 -18.78 16.90
C LYS A 624 -46.30 -19.63 16.03
N MET A 625 -45.29 -19.01 15.40
CA MET A 625 -44.33 -19.72 14.56
C MET A 625 -43.01 -18.94 14.50
N ILE A 626 -41.89 -19.64 14.52
CA ILE A 626 -40.57 -19.06 14.24
C ILE A 626 -40.05 -19.63 12.92
N CYS A 627 -39.76 -18.74 11.99
CA CYS A 627 -39.18 -18.99 10.68
C CYS A 627 -37.73 -18.50 10.69
N SER A 628 -36.79 -19.37 11.07
CA SER A 628 -35.36 -19.06 11.01
C SER A 628 -34.83 -19.14 9.58
N GLN A 629 -33.79 -18.37 9.30
CA GLN A 629 -33.03 -18.41 8.06
C GLN A 629 -32.37 -19.79 7.93
N HIS A 630 -31.77 -20.29 9.01
CA HIS A 630 -31.12 -21.60 9.01
C HIS A 630 -31.92 -22.65 9.80
N GLY A 631 -31.85 -23.91 9.36
CA GLY A 631 -32.48 -25.02 10.06
C GLY A 631 -34.01 -25.05 9.87
N SER A 632 -34.77 -25.42 10.91
CA SER A 632 -36.17 -25.85 10.77
C SER A 632 -37.14 -24.84 11.38
N ILE A 633 -38.34 -24.75 10.81
CA ILE A 633 -39.45 -23.92 11.29
C ILE A 633 -39.97 -24.46 12.62
N ILE A 634 -40.07 -23.60 13.63
CA ILE A 634 -40.53 -23.97 14.97
C ILE A 634 -42.01 -23.61 15.11
N LYS A 635 -42.85 -24.62 15.29
CA LYS A 635 -44.30 -24.46 15.51
C LYS A 635 -44.60 -23.99 16.93
N GLU A 636 -45.80 -23.42 17.13
CA GLU A 636 -46.28 -22.84 18.40
C GLU A 636 -45.93 -23.68 19.64
N ASN A 637 -46.19 -24.99 19.58
CA ASN A 637 -45.99 -25.92 20.69
C ASN A 637 -44.50 -26.07 21.11
N PHE A 638 -43.57 -25.59 20.30
CA PHE A 638 -42.12 -25.65 20.53
C PHE A 638 -41.48 -24.28 20.76
N VAL A 639 -42.20 -23.17 20.56
CA VAL A 639 -41.66 -21.80 20.71
C VAL A 639 -41.09 -21.56 22.11
N ALA A 640 -41.84 -21.90 23.17
CA ALA A 640 -41.39 -21.70 24.55
C ALA A 640 -40.15 -22.55 24.88
N LEU A 641 -40.06 -23.76 24.34
CA LEU A 641 -38.91 -24.64 24.51
C LEU A 641 -37.68 -24.11 23.77
N ALA A 642 -37.87 -23.56 22.57
CA ALA A 642 -36.80 -22.95 21.79
C ALA A 642 -36.19 -21.73 22.49
N ILE A 643 -37.04 -20.83 23.01
CA ILE A 643 -36.60 -19.66 23.78
C ILE A 643 -35.81 -20.11 25.01
N LYS A 644 -36.35 -21.08 25.76
CA LYS A 644 -35.67 -21.64 26.94
C LYS A 644 -34.35 -22.31 26.59
N ALA A 645 -34.20 -22.92 25.41
CA ALA A 645 -32.94 -23.49 24.99
C ALA A 645 -31.86 -22.40 24.83
N LEU A 646 -32.18 -21.29 24.15
CA LEU A 646 -31.25 -20.16 23.99
C LEU A 646 -30.83 -19.54 25.34
N GLU A 647 -31.73 -19.43 26.32
CA GLU A 647 -31.36 -18.94 27.67
C GLU A 647 -30.27 -19.77 28.35
N ASN A 648 -30.19 -21.06 28.02
CA ASN A 648 -29.30 -22.04 28.64
C ASN A 648 -28.01 -22.29 27.85
N PHE A 649 -27.85 -21.70 26.67
CA PHE A 649 -26.62 -21.85 25.90
C PHE A 649 -25.51 -20.95 26.45
N GLU A 650 -24.29 -21.36 26.16
CA GLU A 650 -23.11 -20.51 26.29
C GLU A 650 -22.93 -19.69 25.00
N TYR A 651 -22.13 -18.64 25.03
CA TYR A 651 -21.99 -17.73 23.90
C TYR A 651 -20.56 -17.21 23.84
N GLY A 652 -20.10 -16.84 22.64
CA GLY A 652 -18.76 -16.29 22.45
C GLY A 652 -17.61 -17.31 22.52
N LYS A 653 -17.87 -18.61 22.29
CA LYS A 653 -16.81 -19.65 22.36
C LYS A 653 -15.66 -19.47 21.38
N TYR A 654 -15.85 -18.68 20.32
CA TYR A 654 -14.80 -18.32 19.37
C TYR A 654 -13.83 -17.25 19.88
N MET A 655 -14.10 -16.67 21.06
CA MET A 655 -13.18 -15.73 21.73
C MET A 655 -12.24 -16.42 22.73
N GLU A 656 -12.45 -17.71 23.01
CA GLU A 656 -11.56 -18.60 23.77
C GLU A 656 -10.55 -19.27 22.83
#